data_AF-A0A2T6D010-F1
#
_entry.id   AF-A0A2T6D010-F1
#
_cell.length_a   1.000
_cell.length_b   1.000
_cell.length_c   1.000
_cell.angle_alpha   90.00
_cell.angle_beta   90.00
_cell.angle_gamma   90.00
#
_symmetry.space_group_name_H-M   'P 1'
#
loop_
_entity.id
_entity.type
_entity.pdbx_description
1 polymer ?
#
loop_
_entity_poly.entity_id
_entity_poly.type
_entity_poly.pdbx_seq_one_letter_code
_entity_poly.pdbx_strand_id
1 'polypeptide(L)'
;MYPVTIYGASAWAFPYGPNNDETVSLKPSIDLETVRGQTGRGSRRPQAWLLRHELSWTSDLGASEFFAARAASIDAQDEPFVVPFWPAARPVARAPLMTTGLTVAWTRDWSSYALNPASLTGYDFFAPAIMGVFKQPPRLVGRSSNWVRGEFTLVEQGPAEAALTPPIVTDVTLATPDGYLAPVFPFSPDGGADPKLGFAQVESERRALGPGRIPSRVFYPQKPETPLQPSFKFRSVEEIVAFLGWYHRRAGGAGSFWIASTQAVGELTADLAVGATAIPTAQPMAIKVGDTLALCTTGRAPELVRVQSIVAGVPQLAAPISIAHPRAWTIVAPAILARHTDSEPTIKLAQSGDGWIGGTTLAFREVASEYAATDGEVRGVTLGRLAPWAWLAEIELDYAGALQTWYVTNFESGVTTPGGQVWEYHDFSFSDTTESVDLEDDSCTLKIRWWDGCPWENWLPGKLAATGRLRIKRAAVAADGSVGAPESFWSGILSTPQREGPMLSVKVAGANSMFSRRTPRALMEPVCWKQHYGVECGLVLSEWEHNATVTAVAGLQVTVNALARKDGGATHPGFAFQDWFALGWAQRVDASGRPVRAEVIASTGLAGGSITLTLGRSLGCAVGDVIVLAPGCDRSHDTCYVYDATNNPRGKFNNLNSFGGSHEMPAVSPNFKVPNTSPNSAKK
;
A
#
# COMPACT_ATOMS: atom_id res chain seq x y z
N MET A 1 -21.33 -12.95 16.64
CA MET A 1 -20.64 -11.79 16.01
C MET A 1 -21.60 -10.62 16.03
N TYR A 2 -21.09 -9.41 16.23
CA TYR A 2 -21.94 -8.23 16.39
C TYR A 2 -21.56 -7.16 15.35
N PRO A 3 -22.53 -6.61 14.61
CA PRO A 3 -22.25 -5.53 13.67
C PRO A 3 -21.88 -4.26 14.46
N VAL A 4 -20.83 -3.59 14.02
CA VAL A 4 -20.29 -2.36 14.61
C VAL A 4 -19.87 -1.38 13.52
N THR A 5 -19.77 -0.10 13.85
CA THR A 5 -19.23 0.93 12.95
C THR A 5 -17.94 1.47 13.54
N ILE A 6 -16.84 1.43 12.79
CA ILE A 6 -15.51 1.87 13.23
C ILE A 6 -14.90 2.72 12.12
N TYR A 7 -14.39 3.90 12.46
CA TYR A 7 -13.87 4.88 11.48
C TYR A 7 -14.84 5.17 10.33
N GLY A 8 -16.15 5.14 10.60
CA GLY A 8 -17.20 5.36 9.59
C GLY A 8 -17.48 4.17 8.66
N ALA A 9 -16.77 3.05 8.81
CA ALA A 9 -16.99 1.82 8.04
C ALA A 9 -17.72 0.76 8.85
N SER A 10 -18.56 -0.04 8.18
CA SER A 10 -19.17 -1.24 8.77
C SER A 10 -18.10 -2.30 9.06
N ALA A 11 -18.15 -2.89 10.24
CA ALA A 11 -17.23 -3.91 10.72
C ALA A 11 -17.95 -4.91 11.63
N TRP A 12 -17.28 -6.00 11.99
CA TRP A 12 -17.83 -7.04 12.86
C TRP A 12 -16.98 -7.26 14.11
N ALA A 13 -17.56 -7.12 15.29
CA ALA A 13 -16.90 -7.51 16.54
C ALA A 13 -16.98 -9.03 16.72
N PHE A 14 -15.83 -9.65 16.97
CA PHE A 14 -15.67 -11.10 17.06
C PHE A 14 -15.37 -11.54 18.51
N PRO A 15 -16.34 -12.17 19.21
CA PRO A 15 -16.24 -12.43 20.65
C PRO A 15 -15.56 -13.74 21.03
N TYR A 16 -15.29 -14.63 20.08
CA TYR A 16 -14.93 -16.02 20.37
C TYR A 16 -13.43 -16.19 20.64
N GLY A 17 -13.09 -16.34 21.92
CA GLY A 17 -11.72 -16.46 22.42
C GLY A 17 -11.08 -17.84 22.26
N PRO A 18 -9.76 -17.94 22.50
CA PRO A 18 -9.02 -19.19 22.42
C PRO A 18 -9.41 -20.18 23.51
N ASN A 19 -9.30 -21.48 23.20
CA ASN A 19 -9.43 -22.54 24.19
C ASN A 19 -8.22 -22.57 25.14
N ASN A 20 -8.46 -22.84 26.42
CA ASN A 20 -7.40 -22.85 27.44
C ASN A 20 -6.29 -23.89 27.20
N ASP A 21 -6.58 -24.96 26.46
CA ASP A 21 -5.66 -26.08 26.23
C ASP A 21 -4.88 -25.96 24.91
N GLU A 22 -5.16 -24.96 24.08
CA GLU A 22 -4.57 -24.82 22.75
C GLU A 22 -3.68 -23.57 22.62
N THR A 23 -2.74 -23.64 21.69
CA THR A 23 -1.79 -22.56 21.46
C THR A 23 -2.35 -21.52 20.50
N VAL A 24 -2.22 -20.24 20.83
CA VAL A 24 -2.43 -19.12 19.92
C VAL A 24 -1.13 -18.88 19.15
N SER A 25 -1.20 -18.71 17.83
CA SER A 25 -0.05 -18.38 16.99
C SER A 25 -0.13 -16.92 16.56
N LEU A 26 0.95 -16.18 16.80
CA LEU A 26 1.12 -14.79 16.40
C LEU A 26 2.30 -14.67 15.43
N LYS A 27 2.10 -14.00 14.31
CA LYS A 27 3.16 -13.64 13.37
C LYS A 27 3.17 -12.13 13.12
N PRO A 28 4.10 -11.38 13.75
CA PRO A 28 4.35 -10.00 13.37
C PRO A 28 5.19 -9.93 12.09
N SER A 29 4.87 -9.01 11.19
CA SER A 29 5.59 -8.81 9.94
C SER A 29 5.74 -7.33 9.57
N ILE A 30 6.84 -7.02 8.89
CA ILE A 30 7.08 -5.77 8.15
C ILE A 30 7.72 -6.21 6.84
N ASP A 31 7.12 -5.84 5.72
CA ASP A 31 7.67 -6.17 4.41
C ASP A 31 8.98 -5.44 4.17
N LEU A 32 9.97 -6.17 3.67
CA LEU A 32 11.32 -5.67 3.43
C LEU A 32 11.72 -5.86 1.97
N GLU A 33 12.16 -4.78 1.33
CA GLU A 33 12.97 -4.87 0.13
C GLU A 33 14.39 -5.21 0.55
N THR A 34 14.91 -6.34 0.09
CA THR A 34 16.26 -6.80 0.45
C THR A 34 17.14 -6.89 -0.78
N VAL A 35 18.30 -6.25 -0.73
CA VAL A 35 19.31 -6.31 -1.78
C VAL A 35 20.59 -6.83 -1.15
N ARG A 36 21.19 -7.86 -1.74
CA ARG A 36 22.48 -8.39 -1.30
C ARG A 36 23.42 -8.49 -2.50
N GLY A 37 24.55 -7.81 -2.40
CA GLY A 37 25.60 -7.85 -3.40
C GLY A 37 26.44 -9.12 -3.30
N GLN A 38 27.21 -9.40 -4.35
CA GLN A 38 28.11 -10.55 -4.43
C GLN A 38 29.26 -10.52 -3.40
N THR A 39 29.52 -9.38 -2.76
CA THR A 39 30.49 -9.24 -1.65
C THR A 39 29.91 -9.57 -0.28
N GLY A 40 28.67 -10.08 -0.22
CA GLY A 40 27.95 -10.42 1.00
C GLY A 40 27.26 -9.21 1.66
N ARG A 41 27.62 -7.99 1.25
CA ARG A 41 27.02 -6.73 1.73
C ARG A 41 25.54 -6.68 1.36
N GLY A 42 24.72 -6.34 2.34
CA GLY A 42 23.28 -6.22 2.15
C GLY A 42 22.72 -4.90 2.63
N SER A 43 21.72 -4.42 1.92
CA SER A 43 20.85 -3.34 2.36
C SER A 43 19.41 -3.86 2.44
N ARG A 44 18.66 -3.32 3.40
CA ARG A 44 17.25 -3.68 3.62
C ARG A 44 16.45 -2.42 3.83
N ARG A 45 15.44 -2.21 2.99
CA ARG A 45 14.49 -1.10 3.13
C ARG A 45 13.14 -1.63 3.61
N PRO A 46 12.63 -1.16 4.76
CA PRO A 46 11.27 -1.46 5.16
C PRO A 46 10.27 -0.76 4.24
N GLN A 47 9.25 -1.49 3.81
CA GLN A 47 8.15 -0.99 2.98
C GLN A 47 6.95 -0.53 3.81
N ALA A 48 6.91 -0.89 5.09
CA ALA A 48 5.89 -0.46 6.05
C ALA A 48 6.54 0.15 7.30
N TRP A 49 5.78 1.02 7.97
CA TRP A 49 6.21 1.68 9.21
C TRP A 49 5.69 0.95 10.46
N LEU A 50 4.52 0.33 10.36
CA LEU A 50 3.85 -0.35 11.47
C LEU A 50 3.99 -1.86 11.35
N LEU A 51 3.93 -2.56 12.48
CA LEU A 51 3.85 -4.02 12.48
C LEU A 51 2.47 -4.44 12.00
N ARG A 52 2.43 -5.41 11.08
CA ARG A 52 1.22 -6.15 10.76
C ARG A 52 1.21 -7.47 11.50
N HIS A 53 0.04 -7.92 11.93
CA HIS A 53 -0.10 -9.15 12.69
C HIS A 53 -1.02 -10.15 11.99
N GLU A 54 -0.56 -11.40 11.88
CA GLU A 54 -1.43 -12.56 11.63
C GLU A 54 -1.65 -13.28 12.96
N LEU A 55 -2.92 -13.38 13.39
CA LEU A 55 -3.33 -14.06 14.60
C LEU A 55 -4.12 -15.32 14.24
N SER A 56 -3.66 -16.48 14.71
CA SER A 56 -4.36 -17.75 14.56
C SER A 56 -4.68 -18.39 15.90
N TRP A 57 -5.90 -18.86 16.08
CA TRP A 57 -6.34 -19.53 17.29
C TRP A 57 -7.48 -20.50 17.00
N THR A 58 -7.80 -21.32 18.00
CA THR A 58 -8.92 -22.25 17.97
C THR A 58 -9.89 -21.94 19.09
N SER A 59 -11.18 -22.12 18.82
CA SER A 59 -12.25 -21.86 19.77
C SER A 59 -13.28 -22.99 19.74
N ASP A 60 -13.75 -23.41 20.91
CA ASP A 60 -14.85 -24.36 21.07
C ASP A 60 -16.18 -23.62 21.15
N LEU A 61 -17.06 -23.90 20.19
CA LEU A 61 -18.31 -23.18 19.95
C LEU A 61 -19.50 -24.13 19.90
N GLY A 62 -20.71 -23.62 20.17
CA GLY A 62 -21.92 -24.35 19.81
C GLY A 62 -21.99 -24.57 18.30
N ALA A 63 -22.56 -25.70 17.85
CA ALA A 63 -22.61 -26.01 16.41
C ALA A 63 -23.33 -24.89 15.60
N SER A 64 -24.43 -24.36 16.13
CA SER A 64 -25.16 -23.25 15.51
C SER A 64 -24.34 -21.97 15.45
N GLU A 65 -23.55 -21.68 16.47
CA GLU A 65 -22.69 -20.48 16.54
C GLU A 65 -21.55 -20.58 15.54
N PHE A 66 -20.92 -21.75 15.41
CA PHE A 66 -19.88 -21.98 14.41
C PHE A 66 -20.40 -21.79 12.99
N PHE A 67 -21.56 -22.36 12.65
CA PHE A 67 -22.13 -22.18 11.32
C PHE A 67 -22.58 -20.73 11.06
N ALA A 68 -23.08 -20.02 12.07
CA ALA A 68 -23.38 -18.60 11.97
C ALA A 68 -22.10 -17.76 11.77
N ALA A 69 -21.03 -18.05 12.52
CA ALA A 69 -19.73 -17.40 12.37
C ALA A 69 -19.15 -17.62 10.97
N ARG A 70 -19.23 -18.85 10.48
CA ARG A 70 -18.77 -19.19 9.13
C ARG A 70 -19.62 -18.52 8.05
N ALA A 71 -20.95 -18.54 8.17
CA ALA A 71 -21.83 -17.88 7.20
C ALA A 71 -21.55 -16.38 7.13
N ALA A 72 -21.51 -15.69 8.26
CA ALA A 72 -21.24 -14.25 8.25
C ALA A 72 -19.79 -13.91 7.85
N SER A 73 -18.80 -14.79 8.03
CA SER A 73 -17.47 -14.60 7.43
C SER A 73 -17.47 -14.67 5.89
N ILE A 74 -18.40 -15.45 5.31
CA ILE A 74 -18.57 -15.56 3.86
C ILE A 74 -19.35 -14.35 3.34
N ASP A 75 -20.40 -13.94 4.06
CA ASP A 75 -21.24 -12.81 3.70
C ASP A 75 -20.53 -11.47 3.85
N ALA A 76 -19.62 -11.34 4.83
CA ALA A 76 -18.85 -10.13 5.07
C ALA A 76 -17.98 -9.70 3.87
N GLN A 77 -17.58 -10.62 2.98
CA GLN A 77 -16.70 -10.36 1.83
C GLN A 77 -15.42 -9.59 2.21
N ASP A 78 -15.46 -8.26 2.13
CA ASP A 78 -14.38 -7.30 2.39
C ASP A 78 -14.54 -6.56 3.74
N GLU A 79 -15.65 -6.75 4.47
CA GLU A 79 -15.89 -6.05 5.74
C GLU A 79 -14.90 -6.54 6.82
N PRO A 80 -14.25 -5.61 7.54
CA PRO A 80 -13.25 -5.95 8.53
C PRO A 80 -13.88 -6.52 9.80
N PHE A 81 -13.19 -7.49 10.38
CA PHE A 81 -13.44 -8.04 11.70
C PHE A 81 -12.53 -7.37 12.73
N VAL A 82 -13.08 -7.12 13.91
CA VAL A 82 -12.35 -6.67 15.08
C VAL A 82 -12.30 -7.80 16.09
N VAL A 83 -11.09 -8.27 16.34
CA VAL A 83 -10.81 -9.38 17.25
C VAL A 83 -9.96 -8.85 18.40
N PRO A 84 -10.29 -9.16 19.66
CA PRO A 84 -9.39 -8.91 20.78
C PRO A 84 -8.03 -9.57 20.54
N PHE A 85 -6.94 -8.86 20.80
CA PHE A 85 -5.62 -9.45 20.89
C PHE A 85 -5.56 -10.31 22.15
N TRP A 86 -6.05 -11.55 22.05
CA TRP A 86 -6.24 -12.51 23.14
C TRP A 86 -5.04 -12.64 24.07
N PRO A 87 -3.77 -12.65 23.58
CA PRO A 87 -2.60 -12.71 24.46
C PRO A 87 -2.49 -11.53 25.44
N ALA A 88 -3.02 -10.37 25.11
CA ALA A 88 -2.99 -9.18 25.97
C ALA A 88 -4.31 -8.90 26.72
N ALA A 89 -5.31 -9.78 26.54
CA ALA A 89 -6.58 -9.71 27.26
C ALA A 89 -6.37 -9.88 28.76
N ARG A 90 -6.96 -8.99 29.56
CA ARG A 90 -6.77 -8.98 31.01
C ARG A 90 -7.99 -8.40 31.75
N PRO A 91 -8.11 -8.66 33.06
CA PRO A 91 -9.11 -8.00 33.89
C PRO A 91 -8.90 -6.48 33.94
N VAL A 92 -9.99 -5.71 33.99
CA VAL A 92 -9.98 -4.23 34.04
C VAL A 92 -9.18 -3.67 35.23
N ALA A 93 -9.04 -4.44 36.31
CA ALA A 93 -8.21 -4.04 37.46
C ALA A 93 -6.70 -3.95 37.17
N ARG A 94 -6.22 -4.44 36.02
CA ARG A 94 -4.80 -4.41 35.64
C ARG A 94 -4.52 -3.30 34.63
N ALA A 95 -3.33 -2.68 34.73
CA ALA A 95 -2.90 -1.67 33.77
C ALA A 95 -2.80 -2.21 32.33
N PRO A 96 -3.08 -1.40 31.29
CA PRO A 96 -2.89 -1.77 29.90
C PRO A 96 -1.41 -1.96 29.54
N LEU A 97 -1.08 -2.93 28.68
CA LEU A 97 0.30 -3.07 28.13
C LEU A 97 0.54 -2.26 26.85
N MET A 98 -0.52 -1.97 26.11
CA MET A 98 -0.46 -1.15 24.90
C MET A 98 -1.35 0.05 25.15
N THR A 99 -0.83 1.25 24.93
CA THR A 99 -1.49 2.52 25.26
C THR A 99 -2.15 3.18 24.06
N THR A 100 -1.94 2.65 22.86
CA THR A 100 -2.42 3.21 21.59
C THR A 100 -2.95 2.11 20.69
N GLY A 101 -3.86 2.48 19.78
CA GLY A 101 -4.57 1.57 18.88
C GLY A 101 -6.00 1.29 19.32
N LEU A 102 -6.67 0.40 18.58
CA LEU A 102 -8.04 -0.02 18.89
C LEU A 102 -8.07 -0.87 20.16
N THR A 103 -9.05 -0.62 21.04
CA THR A 103 -9.26 -1.39 22.26
C THR A 103 -10.70 -1.90 22.33
N VAL A 104 -10.89 -3.04 22.98
CA VAL A 104 -12.20 -3.64 23.22
C VAL A 104 -12.30 -4.00 24.69
N ALA A 105 -13.42 -3.62 25.32
CA ALA A 105 -13.77 -4.00 26.68
C ALA A 105 -15.09 -4.75 26.68
N TRP A 106 -15.23 -5.78 27.52
CA TRP A 106 -16.41 -6.64 27.54
C TRP A 106 -16.69 -7.20 28.94
N THR A 107 -17.95 -7.56 29.19
CA THR A 107 -18.37 -8.38 30.34
C THR A 107 -18.04 -9.85 30.09
N ARG A 108 -17.88 -10.66 31.14
CA ARG A 108 -17.46 -12.06 31.03
C ARG A 108 -18.26 -12.90 30.03
N ASP A 109 -19.54 -12.61 29.88
CA ASP A 109 -20.50 -13.30 29.00
C ASP A 109 -20.69 -12.61 27.64
N TRP A 110 -19.93 -11.55 27.35
CA TRP A 110 -20.10 -10.69 26.18
C TRP A 110 -21.51 -10.07 26.04
N SER A 111 -22.31 -10.02 27.11
CA SER A 111 -23.63 -9.37 27.10
C SER A 111 -23.54 -7.86 26.90
N SER A 112 -22.44 -7.24 27.33
CA SER A 112 -22.08 -5.86 27.06
C SER A 112 -20.64 -5.75 26.59
N TYR A 113 -20.40 -4.95 25.55
CA TYR A 113 -19.07 -4.68 25.02
C TYR A 113 -19.00 -3.25 24.46
N ALA A 114 -17.79 -2.70 24.43
CA ALA A 114 -17.52 -1.42 23.78
C ALA A 114 -16.14 -1.41 23.12
N LEU A 115 -16.06 -0.72 21.98
CA LEU A 115 -14.84 -0.44 21.25
C LEU A 115 -14.37 0.97 21.58
N ASN A 116 -13.08 1.14 21.87
CA ASN A 116 -12.49 2.38 22.38
C ASN A 116 -13.33 3.07 23.47
N PRO A 117 -13.68 2.35 24.55
CA PRO A 117 -14.51 2.92 25.60
C PRO A 117 -13.79 4.09 26.30
N ALA A 118 -14.50 5.19 26.53
CA ALA A 118 -13.98 6.32 27.30
C ALA A 118 -13.71 5.96 28.78
N SER A 119 -14.32 4.88 29.28
CA SER A 119 -14.12 4.34 30.62
C SER A 119 -14.27 2.83 30.63
N LEU A 120 -13.43 2.14 31.40
CA LEU A 120 -13.54 0.68 31.60
C LEU A 120 -14.53 0.29 32.71
N THR A 121 -15.17 1.26 33.37
CA THR A 121 -16.16 0.98 34.42
C THR A 121 -17.34 0.19 33.87
N GLY A 122 -17.68 -0.92 34.51
CA GLY A 122 -18.78 -1.80 34.12
C GLY A 122 -18.39 -2.96 33.19
N TYR A 123 -17.11 -3.05 32.82
CA TYR A 123 -16.56 -4.20 32.09
C TYR A 123 -15.69 -5.07 33.00
N ASP A 124 -15.61 -6.36 32.69
CA ASP A 124 -14.78 -7.31 33.43
C ASP A 124 -13.37 -7.41 32.83
N PHE A 125 -13.30 -7.38 31.50
CA PHE A 125 -12.08 -7.60 30.72
C PHE A 125 -11.88 -6.50 29.69
N PHE A 126 -10.62 -6.31 29.30
CA PHE A 126 -10.27 -5.50 28.16
C PHE A 126 -9.02 -6.05 27.45
N ALA A 127 -8.87 -5.70 26.18
CA ALA A 127 -7.70 -6.01 25.38
C ALA A 127 -7.49 -4.92 24.30
N PRO A 128 -6.25 -4.75 23.82
CA PRO A 128 -6.02 -4.22 22.48
C PRO A 128 -6.76 -5.08 21.46
N ALA A 129 -7.15 -4.53 20.31
CA ALA A 129 -7.87 -5.24 19.27
C ALA A 129 -7.15 -5.13 17.92
N ILE A 130 -7.23 -6.21 17.14
CA ILE A 130 -6.73 -6.26 15.76
C ILE A 130 -7.92 -6.10 14.83
N MET A 131 -7.81 -5.16 13.90
CA MET A 131 -8.76 -4.94 12.82
C MET A 131 -8.21 -5.56 11.53
N GLY A 132 -8.95 -6.49 10.93
CA GLY A 132 -8.47 -7.21 9.76
C GLY A 132 -9.51 -8.10 9.13
N VAL A 133 -9.09 -8.98 8.24
CA VAL A 133 -9.97 -9.94 7.56
C VAL A 133 -9.56 -11.36 7.86
N PHE A 134 -10.51 -12.28 7.83
CA PHE A 134 -10.18 -13.70 7.94
C PHE A 134 -9.47 -14.16 6.66
N LYS A 135 -8.29 -14.75 6.82
CA LYS A 135 -7.48 -15.28 5.70
C LYS A 135 -8.24 -16.34 4.90
N GLN A 136 -9.09 -17.08 5.60
CA GLN A 136 -9.98 -18.08 5.06
C GLN A 136 -11.21 -18.17 5.97
N PRO A 137 -12.37 -18.59 5.45
CA PRO A 137 -13.53 -18.86 6.29
C PRO A 137 -13.18 -19.84 7.41
N PRO A 138 -13.77 -19.70 8.63
CA PRO A 138 -13.51 -20.56 9.77
C PRO A 138 -13.55 -22.04 9.42
N ARG A 139 -12.48 -22.77 9.78
CA ARG A 139 -12.34 -24.18 9.46
C ARG A 139 -12.81 -25.05 10.61
N LEU A 140 -13.58 -26.09 10.30
CA LEU A 140 -13.92 -27.13 11.27
C LEU A 140 -12.70 -28.05 11.50
N VAL A 141 -12.19 -28.10 12.72
CA VAL A 141 -11.06 -28.95 13.11
C VAL A 141 -11.52 -30.20 13.83
N GLY A 142 -12.53 -30.08 14.68
CA GLY A 142 -13.04 -31.19 15.47
C GLY A 142 -14.51 -31.00 15.84
N ARG A 143 -15.18 -32.11 16.13
CA ARG A 143 -16.58 -32.11 16.57
C ARG A 143 -16.76 -33.09 17.72
N SER A 144 -17.36 -32.61 18.81
CA SER A 144 -17.87 -33.41 19.91
C SER A 144 -19.41 -33.44 19.87
N SER A 145 -20.05 -34.12 20.82
CA SER A 145 -21.51 -34.17 20.90
C SER A 145 -22.14 -32.80 21.18
N ASN A 146 -21.43 -31.92 21.90
CA ASN A 146 -21.96 -30.65 22.40
C ASN A 146 -21.26 -29.42 21.80
N TRP A 147 -20.05 -29.59 21.28
CA TRP A 147 -19.19 -28.48 20.82
C TRP A 147 -18.52 -28.79 19.49
N VAL A 148 -18.28 -27.73 18.73
CA VAL A 148 -17.53 -27.71 17.49
C VAL A 148 -16.26 -26.91 17.71
N ARG A 149 -15.11 -27.48 17.33
CA ARG A 149 -13.83 -26.79 17.36
C ARG A 149 -13.57 -26.12 16.01
N GLY A 150 -13.54 -24.80 16.03
CA GLY A 150 -13.21 -23.96 14.88
C GLY A 150 -11.78 -23.44 14.93
N GLU A 151 -11.11 -23.40 13.79
CA GLU A 151 -9.84 -22.69 13.58
C GLU A 151 -10.09 -21.37 12.86
N PHE A 152 -9.49 -20.31 13.41
CA PHE A 152 -9.62 -18.94 12.96
C PHE A 152 -8.23 -18.37 12.68
N THR A 153 -8.09 -17.70 11.53
CA THR A 153 -6.86 -16.97 11.16
C THR A 153 -7.24 -15.60 10.65
N LEU A 154 -6.91 -14.57 11.43
CA LEU A 154 -7.10 -13.16 11.09
C LEU A 154 -5.79 -12.57 10.59
N VAL A 155 -5.85 -11.80 9.50
CA VAL A 155 -4.74 -10.98 9.00
C VAL A 155 -5.13 -9.52 9.15
N GLU A 156 -4.30 -8.75 9.86
CA GLU A 156 -4.48 -7.32 10.05
C GLU A 156 -4.53 -6.57 8.71
N GLN A 157 -5.58 -5.77 8.51
CA GLN A 157 -5.80 -4.91 7.33
C GLN A 157 -6.42 -3.56 7.73
N GLY A 158 -6.37 -3.21 9.02
CA GLY A 158 -6.88 -1.94 9.53
C GLY A 158 -6.03 -0.74 9.12
N PRO A 159 -6.57 0.48 9.23
CA PRO A 159 -5.80 1.71 9.07
C PRO A 159 -4.72 1.84 10.15
N ALA A 160 -3.73 2.70 9.93
CA ALA A 160 -2.63 2.92 10.87
C ALA A 160 -3.09 3.27 12.30
N GLU A 161 -4.21 3.98 12.45
CA GLU A 161 -4.79 4.35 13.75
C GLU A 161 -5.32 3.14 14.55
N ALA A 162 -5.67 2.05 13.87
CA ALA A 162 -6.13 0.81 14.48
C ALA A 162 -4.97 -0.13 14.86
N ALA A 163 -3.76 0.12 14.33
CA ALA A 163 -2.65 -0.81 14.44
C ALA A 163 -2.16 -0.98 15.89
N LEU A 164 -1.77 -2.21 16.22
CA LEU A 164 -1.17 -2.50 17.52
C LEU A 164 0.20 -1.83 17.62
N THR A 165 0.31 -0.85 18.50
CA THR A 165 1.58 -0.14 18.74
C THR A 165 2.13 -0.52 20.12
N PRO A 166 3.26 -1.26 20.18
CA PRO A 166 3.92 -1.55 21.44
C PRO A 166 4.47 -0.28 22.12
N PRO A 167 4.65 -0.29 23.45
CA PRO A 167 5.21 0.86 24.16
C PRO A 167 6.66 1.17 23.75
N ILE A 168 7.00 2.45 23.76
CA ILE A 168 8.36 2.94 23.47
C ILE A 168 9.27 2.61 24.65
N VAL A 169 10.37 1.90 24.37
CA VAL A 169 11.41 1.56 25.34
C VAL A 169 12.76 1.92 24.74
N THR A 170 13.64 2.51 25.55
CA THR A 170 15.02 2.83 25.13
C THR A 170 15.83 1.54 24.98
N ASP A 171 16.47 1.37 23.83
CA ASP A 171 17.34 0.21 23.58
C ASP A 171 18.67 0.36 24.32
N VAL A 172 19.14 -0.72 24.92
CA VAL A 172 20.54 -0.84 25.34
C VAL A 172 21.40 -0.96 24.08
N THR A 173 22.47 -0.19 24.00
CA THR A 173 23.35 -0.17 22.83
C THR A 173 24.80 -0.48 23.20
N LEU A 174 25.54 -1.03 22.24
CA LEU A 174 26.97 -1.28 22.34
C LEU A 174 27.64 -0.83 21.03
N ALA A 175 28.64 0.05 21.17
CA ALA A 175 29.38 0.58 20.02
C ALA A 175 30.11 -0.53 19.26
N THR A 176 30.05 -0.57 17.94
CA THR A 176 30.93 -1.37 17.08
C THR A 176 32.36 -0.77 17.05
N PRO A 177 33.37 -1.46 16.48
CA PRO A 177 34.73 -0.93 16.36
C PRO A 177 34.85 0.43 15.66
N ASP A 178 33.95 0.75 14.73
CA ASP A 178 33.87 2.05 14.04
C ASP A 178 32.98 3.09 14.76
N GLY A 179 32.49 2.79 15.97
CA GLY A 179 31.75 3.73 16.82
C GLY A 179 30.23 3.74 16.65
N TYR A 180 29.65 2.92 15.75
CA TYR A 180 28.20 2.82 15.60
C TYR A 180 27.55 2.13 16.81
N LEU A 181 26.59 2.81 17.44
CA LEU A 181 25.84 2.29 18.59
C LEU A 181 24.77 1.27 18.14
N ALA A 182 25.15 0.01 18.03
CA ALA A 182 24.22 -1.06 17.68
C ALA A 182 23.40 -1.50 18.91
N PRO A 183 22.08 -1.72 18.79
CA PRO A 183 21.26 -2.26 19.87
C PRO A 183 21.71 -3.65 20.30
N VAL A 184 21.45 -4.00 21.54
CA VAL A 184 21.62 -5.33 22.10
C VAL A 184 20.27 -6.06 22.11
N PHE A 185 20.27 -7.32 21.69
CA PHE A 185 19.11 -8.18 21.81
C PHE A 185 18.85 -8.52 23.29
N PRO A 186 17.71 -8.11 23.87
CA PRO A 186 17.54 -8.12 25.34
C PRO A 186 17.08 -9.48 25.89
N PHE A 187 16.71 -10.42 25.03
CA PHE A 187 16.16 -11.72 25.46
C PHE A 187 17.24 -12.79 25.50
N SER A 188 17.18 -13.63 26.54
CA SER A 188 18.11 -14.73 26.74
C SER A 188 17.60 -15.99 26.04
N PRO A 189 18.47 -16.73 25.33
CA PRO A 189 18.07 -18.00 24.70
C PRO A 189 17.62 -19.02 25.74
N ASP A 190 16.69 -19.90 25.34
CA ASP A 190 16.23 -21.00 26.17
C ASP A 190 17.34 -22.06 26.29
N GLY A 191 17.93 -22.17 27.49
CA GLY A 191 18.95 -23.18 27.79
C GLY A 191 18.42 -24.62 27.84
N GLY A 192 17.10 -24.83 27.74
CA GLY A 192 16.48 -26.16 27.70
C GLY A 192 16.43 -26.80 26.32
N ALA A 193 16.77 -26.06 25.26
CA ALA A 193 16.82 -26.57 23.89
C ALA A 193 18.26 -26.56 23.37
N ASP A 194 18.71 -27.67 22.79
CA ASP A 194 20.03 -27.74 22.18
C ASP A 194 20.13 -26.72 21.04
N PRO A 195 21.11 -25.80 21.07
CA PRO A 195 21.24 -24.83 20.01
C PRO A 195 21.67 -25.51 18.72
N LYS A 196 21.00 -25.18 17.61
CA LYS A 196 21.50 -25.55 16.29
C LYS A 196 22.75 -24.73 16.00
N LEU A 197 23.90 -25.39 16.01
CA LEU A 197 25.18 -24.77 15.68
C LEU A 197 25.22 -24.43 14.19
N GLY A 198 25.40 -23.16 13.87
CA GLY A 198 25.74 -22.72 12.52
C GLY A 198 27.25 -22.65 12.35
N PHE A 199 27.72 -23.07 11.18
CA PHE A 199 29.11 -22.86 10.77
C PHE A 199 29.23 -21.57 9.99
N ALA A 200 30.37 -20.90 10.09
CA ALA A 200 30.63 -19.70 9.31
C ALA A 200 30.62 -20.04 7.80
N GLN A 201 29.80 -19.32 7.02
CA GLN A 201 29.55 -19.60 5.60
C GLN A 201 30.11 -18.50 4.71
N VAL A 202 30.53 -18.88 3.50
CA VAL A 202 30.91 -17.99 2.39
C VAL A 202 30.24 -18.52 1.13
N GLU A 203 29.68 -17.64 0.32
CA GLU A 203 29.05 -18.03 -0.95
C GLU A 203 30.11 -18.17 -2.05
N SER A 204 30.13 -19.33 -2.72
CA SER A 204 31.01 -19.57 -3.87
C SER A 204 30.18 -20.04 -5.06
N GLU A 205 30.23 -19.28 -6.16
CA GLU A 205 29.61 -19.72 -7.41
C GLU A 205 30.55 -20.66 -8.16
N ARG A 206 30.06 -21.86 -8.47
CA ARG A 206 30.79 -22.88 -9.23
C ARG A 206 29.99 -23.24 -10.47
N ARG A 207 30.49 -22.89 -11.65
CA ARG A 207 29.85 -23.25 -12.93
C ARG A 207 30.65 -24.35 -13.61
N ALA A 208 29.97 -25.43 -14.01
CA ALA A 208 30.55 -26.44 -14.88
C ALA A 208 30.59 -25.88 -16.31
N LEU A 209 31.78 -25.58 -16.82
CA LEU A 209 31.98 -25.15 -18.20
C LEU A 209 32.57 -26.31 -19.01
N GLY A 210 31.78 -26.83 -19.96
CA GLY A 210 32.22 -27.86 -20.90
C GLY A 210 32.31 -29.29 -20.34
N PRO A 211 32.76 -30.27 -21.15
CA PRO A 211 32.85 -31.68 -20.79
C PRO A 211 34.02 -32.03 -19.84
N GLY A 212 34.66 -31.03 -19.22
CA GLY A 212 35.75 -31.21 -18.26
C GLY A 212 35.26 -31.35 -16.80
N ARG A 213 36.06 -31.99 -15.95
CA ARG A 213 35.78 -32.16 -14.51
C ARG A 213 36.12 -30.93 -13.64
N ILE A 214 36.68 -29.87 -14.20
CA ILE A 214 37.13 -28.69 -13.44
C ILE A 214 36.05 -27.60 -13.54
N PRO A 215 35.30 -27.31 -12.47
CA PRO A 215 34.35 -26.20 -12.47
C PRO A 215 35.12 -24.87 -12.46
N SER A 216 34.65 -23.90 -13.24
CA SER A 216 35.05 -22.51 -13.05
C SER A 216 34.54 -22.04 -11.70
N ARG A 217 35.42 -21.40 -10.91
CA ARG A 217 35.13 -20.88 -9.58
C ARG A 217 35.32 -19.37 -9.61
N VAL A 218 34.26 -18.63 -9.30
CA VAL A 218 34.36 -17.19 -9.06
C VAL A 218 34.24 -16.97 -7.55
N PHE A 219 35.28 -16.40 -6.96
CA PHE A 219 35.30 -16.03 -5.56
C PHE A 219 35.23 -14.51 -5.47
N TYR A 220 34.19 -14.01 -4.81
CA TYR A 220 34.13 -12.62 -4.39
C TYR A 220 34.70 -12.50 -2.98
N PRO A 221 35.39 -11.39 -2.66
CA PRO A 221 35.88 -11.17 -1.31
C PRO A 221 34.69 -10.98 -0.37
N GLN A 222 34.38 -12.02 0.39
CA GLN A 222 33.32 -12.03 1.40
C GLN A 222 33.94 -12.32 2.77
N LYS A 223 33.43 -11.67 3.81
CA LYS A 223 33.72 -12.06 5.18
C LYS A 223 32.82 -13.25 5.55
N PRO A 224 33.32 -14.24 6.30
CA PRO A 224 32.50 -15.36 6.73
C PRO A 224 31.37 -14.88 7.64
N GLU A 225 30.17 -15.42 7.44
CA GLU A 225 28.97 -15.07 8.23
C GLU A 225 28.43 -16.31 8.95
N THR A 226 28.14 -16.17 10.24
CA THR A 226 27.58 -17.24 11.06
C THR A 226 26.05 -17.15 11.12
N PRO A 227 25.30 -18.15 10.63
CA PRO A 227 23.86 -18.27 10.88
C PRO A 227 23.62 -18.83 12.30
N LEU A 228 22.59 -18.34 12.99
CA LEU A 228 22.17 -18.83 14.30
C LEU A 228 20.66 -19.07 14.31
N GLN A 229 20.19 -20.10 15.01
CA GLN A 229 18.75 -20.34 15.18
C GLN A 229 18.41 -20.76 16.63
N PRO A 230 18.61 -19.87 17.62
CA PRO A 230 18.24 -20.14 19.01
C PRO A 230 16.71 -20.12 19.19
N SER A 231 16.26 -20.85 20.22
CA SER A 231 14.89 -20.78 20.71
C SER A 231 14.81 -19.86 21.92
N PHE A 232 13.69 -19.16 22.07
CA PHE A 232 13.41 -18.24 23.17
C PHE A 232 12.10 -18.60 23.82
N LYS A 233 12.06 -18.47 25.15
CA LYS A 233 10.84 -18.60 25.96
C LYS A 233 10.57 -17.27 26.67
N PHE A 234 9.41 -16.71 26.40
CA PHE A 234 8.88 -15.53 27.09
C PHE A 234 8.03 -15.97 28.27
N ARG A 235 8.37 -15.48 29.45
CA ARG A 235 7.77 -15.88 30.73
C ARG A 235 6.45 -15.19 31.03
N SER A 236 6.16 -14.09 30.33
CA SER A 236 4.93 -13.34 30.50
C SER A 236 4.54 -12.59 29.22
N VAL A 237 3.33 -12.06 29.23
CA VAL A 237 2.79 -11.21 28.16
C VAL A 237 3.61 -9.92 28.02
N GLU A 238 4.10 -9.36 29.13
CA GLU A 238 4.96 -8.18 29.15
C GLU A 238 6.22 -8.40 28.32
N GLU A 239 6.87 -9.57 28.47
CA GLU A 239 8.06 -9.92 27.66
C GLU A 239 7.71 -10.10 26.18
N ILE A 240 6.54 -10.65 25.86
CA ILE A 240 6.06 -10.79 24.48
C ILE A 240 5.83 -9.41 23.85
N VAL A 241 5.16 -8.50 24.57
CA VAL A 241 4.93 -7.12 24.11
C VAL A 241 6.25 -6.36 23.97
N ALA A 242 7.19 -6.57 24.90
CA ALA A 242 8.53 -6.01 24.79
C ALA A 242 9.27 -6.54 23.54
N PHE A 243 9.10 -7.81 23.20
CA PHE A 243 9.66 -8.39 21.98
C PHE A 243 9.05 -7.77 20.73
N LEU A 244 7.72 -7.63 20.67
CA LEU A 244 7.04 -6.95 19.56
C LEU A 244 7.55 -5.51 19.40
N GLY A 245 7.67 -4.75 20.50
CA GLY A 245 8.21 -3.39 20.47
C GLY A 245 9.66 -3.34 20.02
N TRP A 246 10.50 -4.26 20.46
CA TRP A 246 11.88 -4.36 20.02
C TRP A 246 11.97 -4.70 18.52
N TYR A 247 11.16 -5.66 18.03
CA TYR A 247 11.10 -6.05 16.63
C TYR A 247 10.61 -4.91 15.73
N HIS A 248 9.57 -4.18 16.17
CA HIS A 248 9.07 -2.97 15.50
C HIS A 248 10.16 -1.91 15.34
N ARG A 249 10.89 -1.60 16.43
CA ARG A 249 11.98 -0.59 16.38
C ARG A 249 13.12 -0.98 15.45
N ARG A 250 13.32 -2.26 15.15
CA ARG A 250 14.29 -2.74 14.16
C ARG A 250 13.74 -2.80 12.73
N ALA A 251 12.50 -2.33 12.54
CA ALA A 251 11.71 -2.50 11.32
C ALA A 251 11.71 -3.96 10.87
N GLY A 252 11.32 -4.84 11.80
CA GLY A 252 11.39 -6.28 11.66
C GLY A 252 12.84 -6.76 11.60
N GLY A 253 13.28 -7.19 10.42
CA GLY A 253 14.63 -7.71 10.18
C GLY A 253 15.61 -6.76 9.51
N ALA A 254 15.29 -5.46 9.37
CA ALA A 254 16.16 -4.53 8.65
C ALA A 254 17.38 -4.09 9.49
N GLY A 255 17.19 -3.78 10.77
CA GLY A 255 18.26 -3.33 11.66
C GLY A 255 19.25 -4.43 12.07
N SER A 256 20.54 -4.10 12.15
CA SER A 256 21.55 -4.96 12.79
C SER A 256 21.62 -4.71 14.29
N PHE A 257 21.97 -5.75 15.05
CA PHE A 257 22.02 -5.73 16.52
C PHE A 257 22.99 -6.80 17.03
N TRP A 258 23.48 -6.58 18.25
CA TRP A 258 24.30 -7.55 18.95
C TRP A 258 23.44 -8.65 19.56
N ILE A 259 23.85 -9.89 19.37
CA ILE A 259 23.23 -11.05 20.00
C ILE A 259 24.31 -11.98 20.53
N ALA A 260 24.03 -12.59 21.69
CA ALA A 260 24.86 -13.68 22.19
C ALA A 260 24.78 -14.87 21.23
N SER A 261 25.92 -15.38 20.79
CA SER A 261 25.92 -16.69 20.14
C SER A 261 25.57 -17.77 21.16
N THR A 262 25.12 -18.92 20.66
CA THR A 262 24.77 -20.07 21.51
C THR A 262 25.97 -20.94 21.86
N GLN A 263 27.17 -20.59 21.42
CA GLN A 263 28.38 -21.39 21.62
C GLN A 263 29.14 -20.88 22.84
N ALA A 264 29.28 -21.72 23.87
CA ALA A 264 30.14 -21.41 24.99
C ALA A 264 31.61 -21.38 24.54
N VAL A 265 32.33 -20.30 24.87
CA VAL A 265 33.79 -20.17 24.62
C VAL A 265 34.62 -20.30 25.89
N GLY A 266 33.98 -20.25 27.06
CA GLY A 266 34.64 -20.51 28.33
C GLY A 266 33.66 -20.61 29.51
N GLU A 267 34.19 -21.08 30.63
CA GLU A 267 33.48 -21.22 31.90
C GLU A 267 34.13 -20.33 32.96
N LEU A 268 33.31 -19.71 33.80
CA LEU A 268 33.78 -18.90 34.93
C LEU A 268 34.44 -19.79 36.00
N THR A 269 35.54 -19.33 36.61
CA THR A 269 36.15 -20.03 37.77
C THR A 269 35.51 -19.64 39.11
N ALA A 270 34.92 -18.45 39.19
CA ALA A 270 34.28 -17.89 40.37
C ALA A 270 33.12 -16.98 39.98
N ASP A 271 32.28 -16.63 40.96
CA ASP A 271 31.22 -15.64 40.77
C ASP A 271 31.81 -14.28 40.42
N LEU A 272 31.16 -13.59 39.48
CA LEU A 272 31.52 -12.24 39.08
C LEU A 272 30.64 -11.23 39.83
N ALA A 273 31.28 -10.32 40.57
CA ALA A 273 30.59 -9.24 41.27
C ALA A 273 30.44 -7.99 40.39
N VAL A 274 29.38 -7.21 40.63
CA VAL A 274 29.20 -5.88 40.00
C VAL A 274 30.49 -5.06 40.14
N GLY A 275 30.93 -4.42 39.06
CA GLY A 275 32.19 -3.68 39.02
C GLY A 275 33.40 -4.48 38.54
N ALA A 276 33.29 -5.81 38.37
CA ALA A 276 34.41 -6.61 37.89
C ALA A 276 34.83 -6.21 36.47
N THR A 277 36.13 -6.05 36.27
CA THR A 277 36.77 -5.66 34.99
C THR A 277 37.52 -6.82 34.34
N ALA A 278 37.42 -8.03 34.87
CA ALA A 278 38.08 -9.22 34.35
C ALA A 278 37.14 -10.42 34.41
N ILE A 279 37.23 -11.32 33.43
CA ILE A 279 36.47 -12.57 33.39
C ILE A 279 37.43 -13.73 33.68
N PRO A 280 37.54 -14.21 34.93
CA PRO A 280 38.43 -15.32 35.23
C PRO A 280 37.83 -16.61 34.68
N THR A 281 38.58 -17.29 33.84
CA THR A 281 38.11 -18.47 33.09
C THR A 281 38.90 -19.72 33.48
N ALA A 282 38.22 -20.87 33.46
CA ALA A 282 38.81 -22.14 33.87
C ALA A 282 39.89 -22.62 32.89
N GLN A 283 39.80 -22.19 31.64
CA GLN A 283 40.73 -22.47 30.56
C GLN A 283 40.89 -21.23 29.67
N PRO A 284 42.04 -21.03 29.01
CA PRO A 284 42.23 -19.95 28.05
C PRO A 284 41.17 -20.02 26.95
N MET A 285 40.40 -18.93 26.78
CA MET A 285 39.40 -18.85 25.72
C MET A 285 40.05 -18.49 24.38
N ALA A 286 39.51 -19.03 23.27
CA ALA A 286 39.94 -18.69 21.92
C ALA A 286 39.36 -17.34 21.46
N ILE A 287 39.79 -16.25 22.10
CA ILE A 287 39.29 -14.89 21.89
C ILE A 287 40.44 -13.93 21.57
N LYS A 288 40.11 -12.77 21.00
CA LYS A 288 41.06 -11.70 20.67
C LYS A 288 40.67 -10.39 21.36
N VAL A 289 41.65 -9.49 21.45
CA VAL A 289 41.39 -8.11 21.85
C VAL A 289 40.43 -7.46 20.85
N GLY A 290 39.39 -6.80 21.36
CA GLY A 290 38.31 -6.20 20.56
C GLY A 290 37.08 -7.10 20.38
N ASP A 291 37.19 -8.41 20.67
CA ASP A 291 36.04 -9.31 20.63
C ASP A 291 35.01 -8.91 21.67
N THR A 292 33.73 -9.16 21.36
CA THR A 292 32.62 -8.90 22.27
C THR A 292 32.15 -10.22 22.84
N LEU A 293 32.02 -10.30 24.16
CA LEU A 293 31.55 -11.45 24.90
C LEU A 293 30.17 -11.15 25.47
N ALA A 294 29.34 -12.18 25.57
CA ALA A 294 28.05 -12.17 26.23
C ALA A 294 28.11 -13.06 27.48
N LEU A 295 27.69 -12.51 28.60
CA LEU A 295 27.46 -13.21 29.86
C LEU A 295 25.97 -13.58 29.92
N CYS A 296 25.67 -14.83 29.58
CA CYS A 296 24.30 -15.34 29.54
C CYS A 296 23.99 -16.04 30.86
N THR A 297 23.34 -15.35 31.79
CA THR A 297 22.82 -15.96 33.02
C THR A 297 21.38 -16.42 32.84
N THR A 298 21.06 -17.65 33.27
CA THR A 298 19.71 -18.20 33.14
C THR A 298 18.67 -17.29 33.78
N GLY A 299 17.65 -16.91 33.00
CA GLY A 299 16.54 -16.07 33.48
C GLY A 299 16.85 -14.58 33.67
N ARG A 300 17.96 -14.10 33.10
CA ARG A 300 18.29 -12.66 33.02
C ARG A 300 18.68 -12.29 31.60
N ALA A 301 18.53 -11.01 31.27
CA ALA A 301 19.02 -10.46 30.00
C ALA A 301 20.54 -10.66 29.89
N PRO A 302 21.07 -10.97 28.70
CA PRO A 302 22.51 -11.13 28.50
C PRO A 302 23.23 -9.78 28.70
N GLU A 303 24.34 -9.79 29.44
CA GLU A 303 25.22 -8.63 29.55
C GLU A 303 26.36 -8.77 28.53
N LEU A 304 26.54 -7.77 27.66
CA LEU A 304 27.57 -7.77 26.63
C LEU A 304 28.73 -6.86 27.01
N VAL A 305 29.94 -7.38 26.91
CA VAL A 305 31.18 -6.69 27.29
C VAL A 305 32.25 -6.86 26.23
N ARG A 306 33.04 -5.81 26.00
CA ARG A 306 34.15 -5.85 25.03
C ARG A 306 35.46 -6.16 25.73
N VAL A 307 36.27 -7.01 25.12
CA VAL A 307 37.63 -7.34 25.58
C VAL A 307 38.57 -6.20 25.21
N GLN A 308 39.14 -5.54 26.21
CA GLN A 308 40.11 -4.46 26.03
C GLN A 308 41.55 -4.98 25.95
N SER A 309 41.89 -6.00 26.75
CA SER A 309 43.21 -6.62 26.75
C SER A 309 43.12 -8.04 27.30
N ILE A 310 44.19 -8.84 27.15
CA ILE A 310 44.26 -10.19 27.69
C ILE A 310 45.54 -10.29 28.51
N VAL A 311 45.42 -10.59 29.80
CA VAL A 311 46.54 -10.67 30.74
C VAL A 311 46.58 -12.08 31.31
N ALA A 312 47.67 -12.82 31.09
CA ALA A 312 47.84 -14.21 31.52
C ALA A 312 46.65 -15.13 31.12
N GLY A 313 46.08 -14.91 29.93
CA GLY A 313 44.93 -15.67 29.43
C GLY A 313 43.57 -15.22 29.97
N VAL A 314 43.53 -14.22 30.86
CA VAL A 314 42.29 -13.63 31.42
C VAL A 314 41.91 -12.38 30.61
N PRO A 315 40.71 -12.35 29.99
CA PRO A 315 40.19 -11.16 29.33
C PRO A 315 39.91 -10.05 30.34
N GLN A 316 40.47 -8.88 30.06
CA GLN A 316 40.16 -7.62 30.73
C GLN A 316 39.12 -6.86 29.90
N LEU A 317 38.12 -6.30 30.58
CA LEU A 317 36.95 -5.69 29.98
C LEU A 317 37.13 -4.18 29.80
N ALA A 318 36.61 -3.65 28.70
CA ALA A 318 36.60 -2.22 28.41
C ALA A 318 35.69 -1.41 29.34
N ALA A 319 34.70 -2.08 29.94
CA ALA A 319 33.80 -1.52 30.95
C ALA A 319 33.59 -2.56 32.05
N PRO A 320 33.43 -2.14 33.32
CA PRO A 320 33.07 -3.06 34.39
C PRO A 320 31.68 -3.66 34.15
N ILE A 321 31.47 -4.90 34.60
CA ILE A 321 30.14 -5.49 34.56
C ILE A 321 29.17 -4.74 35.48
N SER A 322 27.94 -4.60 35.02
CA SER A 322 26.86 -3.86 35.67
C SER A 322 26.03 -4.75 36.59
N ILE A 323 26.05 -6.06 36.38
CA ILE A 323 25.27 -7.02 37.15
C ILE A 323 26.18 -8.15 37.67
N ALA A 324 25.84 -8.71 38.83
CA ALA A 324 26.54 -9.89 39.33
C ALA A 324 26.12 -11.15 38.57
N HIS A 325 27.11 -11.95 38.16
CA HIS A 325 26.92 -13.20 37.41
C HIS A 325 27.44 -14.39 38.21
N PRO A 326 26.53 -15.24 38.74
CA PRO A 326 26.92 -16.47 39.43
C PRO A 326 27.57 -17.47 38.47
N ARG A 327 28.66 -18.11 38.88
CA ARG A 327 29.40 -19.12 38.11
C ARG A 327 28.49 -20.26 37.65
N ALA A 328 27.67 -20.79 38.55
CA ALA A 328 26.89 -22.00 38.31
C ALA A 328 25.81 -21.84 37.22
N TRP A 329 25.45 -20.61 36.87
CA TRP A 329 24.31 -20.31 36.00
C TRP A 329 24.68 -19.39 34.83
N THR A 330 25.97 -19.14 34.60
CA THR A 330 26.43 -18.19 33.59
C THR A 330 27.30 -18.88 32.55
N ILE A 331 26.91 -18.71 31.28
CA ILE A 331 27.69 -19.13 30.13
C ILE A 331 28.39 -17.90 29.54
N VAL A 332 29.67 -18.04 29.22
CA VAL A 332 30.41 -17.03 28.45
C VAL A 332 30.39 -17.45 26.98
N ALA A 333 29.75 -16.65 26.15
CA ALA A 333 29.63 -16.87 24.71
C ALA A 333 30.17 -15.65 23.93
N PRO A 334 30.64 -15.78 22.68
CA PRO A 334 30.92 -14.63 21.84
C PRO A 334 29.61 -13.97 21.44
N ALA A 335 29.59 -12.65 21.40
CA ALA A 335 28.50 -11.87 20.83
C ALA A 335 28.82 -11.52 19.38
N ILE A 336 27.84 -11.67 18.51
CA ILE A 336 27.97 -11.33 17.09
C ILE A 336 27.00 -10.22 16.71
N LEU A 337 27.38 -9.42 15.72
CA LEU A 337 26.48 -8.46 15.09
C LEU A 337 25.67 -9.18 14.02
N ALA A 338 24.36 -9.26 14.19
CA ALA A 338 23.47 -10.04 13.35
C ALA A 338 22.20 -9.28 12.94
N ARG A 339 21.47 -9.89 12.00
CA ARG A 339 20.10 -9.53 11.62
C ARG A 339 19.18 -10.73 11.69
N HIS A 340 17.89 -10.49 11.83
CA HIS A 340 16.89 -11.52 11.55
C HIS A 340 16.97 -11.97 10.09
N THR A 341 16.97 -13.27 9.84
CA THR A 341 16.78 -13.79 8.47
C THR A 341 15.32 -13.99 8.13
N ASP A 342 14.51 -14.29 9.15
CA ASP A 342 13.08 -14.50 8.98
C ASP A 342 12.36 -13.15 8.97
N SER A 343 11.54 -12.91 7.94
CA SER A 343 10.70 -11.71 7.85
C SER A 343 9.45 -11.79 8.74
N GLU A 344 9.04 -13.01 9.08
CA GLU A 344 7.80 -13.30 9.81
C GLU A 344 8.05 -14.33 10.93
N PRO A 345 8.66 -13.92 12.07
CA PRO A 345 8.86 -14.83 13.18
C PRO A 345 7.50 -15.33 13.69
N THR A 346 7.39 -16.63 14.00
CA THR A 346 6.18 -17.19 14.58
C THR A 346 6.35 -17.34 16.08
N ILE A 347 5.44 -16.74 16.85
CA ILE A 347 5.37 -16.84 18.30
C ILE A 347 4.20 -17.75 18.65
N LYS A 348 4.48 -18.86 19.33
CA LYS A 348 3.45 -19.76 19.86
C LYS A 348 3.19 -19.41 21.31
N LEU A 349 1.94 -19.15 21.63
CA LEU A 349 1.49 -18.65 22.92
C LEU A 349 0.62 -19.72 23.56
N ALA A 350 0.97 -20.14 24.77
CA ALA A 350 0.17 -21.07 25.56
C ALA A 350 -0.32 -20.36 26.82
N GLN A 351 -1.54 -20.67 27.24
CA GLN A 351 -2.08 -20.12 28.47
C GLN A 351 -1.42 -20.79 29.68
N SER A 352 -1.08 -20.00 30.70
CA SER A 352 -0.47 -20.46 31.95
C SER A 352 -1.05 -19.65 33.11
N GLY A 353 -2.01 -20.24 33.82
CA GLY A 353 -2.79 -19.54 34.85
C GLY A 353 -3.60 -18.38 34.24
N ASP A 354 -3.51 -17.19 34.86
CA ASP A 354 -4.20 -15.97 34.40
C ASP A 354 -3.42 -15.19 33.31
N GLY A 355 -2.42 -15.82 32.68
CA GLY A 355 -1.55 -15.16 31.70
C GLY A 355 -1.14 -16.07 30.55
N TRP A 356 -0.25 -15.55 29.70
CA TRP A 356 0.30 -16.27 28.55
C TRP A 356 1.82 -16.37 28.65
N ILE A 357 2.34 -17.52 28.24
CA ILE A 357 3.76 -17.76 28.01
C ILE A 357 3.98 -17.98 26.51
N GLY A 358 5.12 -17.52 26.01
CA GLY A 358 5.44 -17.58 24.60
C GLY A 358 6.68 -18.40 24.30
N GLY A 359 6.69 -19.11 23.19
CA GLY A 359 7.85 -19.77 22.62
C GLY A 359 8.04 -19.35 21.17
N THR A 360 9.27 -19.02 20.79
CA THR A 360 9.62 -18.74 19.40
C THR A 360 11.01 -19.24 19.08
N THR A 361 11.24 -19.59 17.82
CA THR A 361 12.56 -19.90 17.29
C THR A 361 12.89 -18.82 16.27
N LEU A 362 13.95 -18.07 16.50
CA LEU A 362 14.33 -16.94 15.65
C LEU A 362 15.60 -17.30 14.90
N ALA A 363 15.62 -17.08 13.59
CA ALA A 363 16.83 -17.23 12.81
C ALA A 363 17.53 -15.87 12.63
N PHE A 364 18.84 -15.89 12.84
CA PHE A 364 19.74 -14.76 12.70
C PHE A 364 20.87 -15.10 11.74
N ARG A 365 21.45 -14.07 11.13
CA ARG A 365 22.66 -14.18 10.33
C ARG A 365 23.59 -13.04 10.66
N GLU A 366 24.84 -13.39 10.93
CA GLU A 366 25.91 -12.42 11.15
C GLU A 366 26.06 -11.47 9.96
N VAL A 367 26.27 -10.19 10.25
CA VAL A 367 26.54 -9.15 9.25
C VAL A 367 28.00 -8.69 9.38
N ALA A 368 28.93 -9.54 8.97
CA ALA A 368 30.37 -9.32 9.12
C ALA A 368 30.88 -8.02 8.45
N SER A 369 30.20 -7.57 7.38
CA SER A 369 30.48 -6.30 6.71
C SER A 369 30.09 -5.06 7.53
N GLU A 370 29.30 -5.21 8.59
CA GLU A 370 28.80 -4.13 9.44
C GLU A 370 29.47 -4.08 10.82
N TYR A 371 30.56 -4.81 11.04
CA TYR A 371 31.40 -4.52 12.21
C TYR A 371 32.17 -3.21 12.03
N ALA A 372 32.62 -2.95 10.81
CA ALA A 372 33.21 -1.69 10.39
C ALA A 372 32.78 -1.44 8.95
N ALA A 373 32.15 -0.28 8.70
CA ALA A 373 31.77 0.11 7.35
C ALA A 373 33.01 0.15 6.45
N THR A 374 32.91 -0.36 5.23
CA THR A 374 34.02 -0.29 4.26
C THR A 374 34.03 1.09 3.61
N ASP A 375 35.19 1.55 3.13
CA ASP A 375 35.32 2.82 2.42
C ASP A 375 34.29 2.96 1.30
N GLY A 376 33.61 4.11 1.26
CA GLY A 376 32.53 4.41 0.32
C GLY A 376 31.15 3.90 0.72
N GLU A 377 31.02 3.06 1.75
CA GLU A 377 29.75 2.60 2.28
C GLU A 377 29.34 3.39 3.53
N VAL A 378 28.09 3.83 3.58
CA VAL A 378 27.54 4.52 4.75
C VAL A 378 26.34 3.74 5.27
N ARG A 379 26.39 3.34 6.54
CA ARG A 379 25.26 2.67 7.20
C ARG A 379 24.05 3.58 7.19
N GLY A 380 22.89 3.05 6.85
CA GLY A 380 21.67 3.86 6.72
C GLY A 380 21.41 4.40 5.32
N VAL A 381 22.43 4.43 4.46
CA VAL A 381 22.36 5.03 3.12
C VAL A 381 22.62 4.00 2.03
N THR A 382 23.72 3.25 2.12
CA THR A 382 24.10 2.22 1.13
C THR A 382 24.20 0.83 1.75
N LEU A 383 24.46 0.76 3.06
CA LEU A 383 24.64 -0.48 3.80
C LEU A 383 23.63 -0.57 4.96
N GLY A 384 23.11 -1.77 5.16
CA GLY A 384 22.25 -2.09 6.29
C GLY A 384 20.81 -1.61 6.18
N ARG A 385 20.21 -1.19 7.30
CA ARG A 385 18.83 -0.67 7.32
C ARG A 385 18.77 0.67 6.60
N LEU A 386 18.12 0.74 5.46
CA LEU A 386 17.85 1.99 4.75
C LEU A 386 16.61 2.68 5.31
N ALA A 387 16.49 3.98 5.07
CA ALA A 387 15.26 4.71 5.35
C ALA A 387 14.10 4.18 4.47
N PRO A 388 12.88 4.03 5.04
CA PRO A 388 11.68 3.74 4.27
C PRO A 388 11.38 4.85 3.27
N TRP A 389 10.60 4.50 2.24
CA TRP A 389 10.07 5.45 1.27
C TRP A 389 8.56 5.54 1.37
N ALA A 390 8.04 6.76 1.31
CA ALA A 390 6.64 7.01 0.99
C ALA A 390 6.55 7.27 -0.51
N TRP A 391 5.71 6.51 -1.22
CA TRP A 391 5.38 6.79 -2.61
C TRP A 391 4.18 7.72 -2.66
N LEU A 392 4.33 8.78 -3.45
CA LEU A 392 3.38 9.88 -3.55
C LEU A 392 2.93 9.99 -5.00
N ALA A 393 1.63 10.01 -5.25
CA ALA A 393 1.05 10.21 -6.57
C ALA A 393 0.25 11.51 -6.61
N GLU A 394 0.72 12.45 -7.43
CA GLU A 394 0.04 13.71 -7.71
C GLU A 394 -0.71 13.55 -9.02
N ILE A 395 -2.04 13.57 -8.93
CA ILE A 395 -2.94 13.39 -10.06
C ILE A 395 -3.53 14.75 -10.39
N GLU A 396 -3.19 15.30 -11.55
CA GLU A 396 -3.72 16.56 -12.05
C GLU A 396 -4.74 16.27 -13.16
N LEU A 397 -5.98 16.73 -13.03
CA LEU A 397 -6.99 16.66 -14.08
C LEU A 397 -7.40 18.08 -14.49
N ASP A 398 -7.24 18.40 -15.77
CA ASP A 398 -7.66 19.66 -16.37
C ASP A 398 -9.00 19.50 -17.09
N TYR A 399 -10.05 20.09 -16.53
CA TYR A 399 -11.40 20.14 -17.10
C TYR A 399 -11.59 21.39 -17.98
N ALA A 400 -10.74 21.55 -19.00
CA ALA A 400 -10.76 22.68 -19.94
C ALA A 400 -10.58 24.07 -19.30
N GLY A 401 -9.52 24.21 -18.50
CA GLY A 401 -9.10 25.44 -17.81
C GLY A 401 -9.33 25.41 -16.29
N ALA A 402 -10.13 24.45 -15.80
CA ALA A 402 -10.32 24.19 -14.37
C ALA A 402 -9.43 23.01 -13.93
N LEU A 403 -8.23 23.34 -13.44
CA LEU A 403 -7.27 22.36 -12.92
C LEU A 403 -7.69 21.87 -11.53
N GLN A 404 -7.68 20.55 -11.34
CA GLN A 404 -7.83 19.91 -10.04
C GLN A 404 -6.66 18.97 -9.78
N THR A 405 -6.22 18.93 -8.52
CA THR A 405 -5.08 18.11 -8.10
C THR A 405 -5.47 17.27 -6.90
N TRP A 406 -5.17 15.98 -6.97
CA TRP A 406 -5.27 15.04 -5.86
C TRP A 406 -3.87 14.60 -5.44
N TYR A 407 -3.69 14.50 -4.13
CA TYR A 407 -2.43 14.11 -3.50
C TYR A 407 -2.67 12.82 -2.74
N VAL A 408 -2.24 11.69 -3.32
CA VAL A 408 -2.43 10.37 -2.71
C VAL A 408 -1.09 9.74 -2.34
N THR A 409 -1.05 8.99 -1.25
CA THR A 409 0.13 8.27 -0.78
C THR A 409 -0.21 6.81 -0.50
N ASN A 410 0.74 5.92 -0.77
CA ASN A 410 0.64 4.52 -0.35
C ASN A 410 1.12 4.30 1.09
N PHE A 411 1.56 5.37 1.78
CA PHE A 411 2.04 5.31 3.15
C PHE A 411 0.87 5.25 4.14
N GLU A 412 0.83 4.22 4.98
CA GLU A 412 -0.34 3.75 5.75
C GLU A 412 -1.02 4.81 6.65
N SER A 413 -0.31 5.84 7.09
CA SER A 413 -0.85 6.89 7.98
C SER A 413 -1.28 8.17 7.25
N GLY A 414 -1.13 8.24 5.92
CA GLY A 414 -1.07 9.52 5.23
C GLY A 414 0.22 10.28 5.59
N VAL A 415 0.55 11.32 4.82
CA VAL A 415 1.77 12.10 5.08
C VAL A 415 1.56 13.59 4.85
N THR A 416 2.20 14.41 5.68
CA THR A 416 2.33 15.84 5.44
C THR A 416 3.80 16.13 5.16
N THR A 417 4.06 16.67 3.97
CA THR A 417 5.42 17.01 3.55
C THR A 417 5.87 18.35 4.16
N PRO A 418 7.17 18.66 4.22
CA PRO A 418 7.67 19.90 4.84
C PRO A 418 7.12 21.19 4.21
N GLY A 419 6.63 21.12 2.96
CA GLY A 419 5.94 22.22 2.29
C GLY A 419 4.48 22.45 2.73
N GLY A 420 3.98 21.71 3.72
CA GLY A 420 2.60 21.79 4.22
C GLY A 420 1.57 21.04 3.38
N GLN A 421 1.97 20.42 2.27
CA GLN A 421 1.07 19.62 1.45
C GLN A 421 0.71 18.30 2.16
N VAL A 422 -0.59 18.08 2.33
CA VAL A 422 -1.18 16.85 2.88
C VAL A 422 -1.40 15.86 1.74
N TRP A 423 -1.00 14.62 1.97
CA TRP A 423 -1.19 13.48 1.07
C TRP A 423 -2.03 12.43 1.79
N GLU A 424 -3.18 12.12 1.21
CA GLU A 424 -4.16 11.21 1.81
C GLU A 424 -3.80 9.76 1.49
N TYR A 425 -3.93 8.88 2.48
CA TYR A 425 -3.66 7.47 2.27
C TYR A 425 -4.73 6.84 1.38
N HIS A 426 -4.29 6.38 0.22
CA HIS A 426 -5.05 5.50 -0.65
C HIS A 426 -4.10 4.46 -1.18
N ASP A 427 -4.40 3.19 -0.90
CA ASP A 427 -3.54 2.10 -1.35
C ASP A 427 -3.47 2.10 -2.89
N PHE A 428 -2.25 2.34 -3.39
CA PHE A 428 -1.93 2.31 -4.81
C PHE A 428 -0.62 1.59 -5.03
N SER A 429 -0.53 0.94 -6.18
CA SER A 429 0.69 0.34 -6.70
C SER A 429 0.92 0.83 -8.12
N PHE A 430 2.17 0.79 -8.56
CA PHE A 430 2.51 1.09 -9.95
C PHE A 430 3.44 0.02 -10.49
N SER A 431 3.33 -0.27 -11.78
CA SER A 431 4.22 -1.23 -12.44
C SER A 431 5.62 -0.65 -12.60
N ASP A 432 6.57 -1.51 -12.98
CA ASP A 432 7.90 -1.06 -13.39
C ASP A 432 7.81 0.07 -14.41
N THR A 433 8.59 1.12 -14.18
CA THR A 433 8.74 2.24 -15.10
C THR A 433 9.72 1.83 -16.19
N THR A 434 9.23 1.66 -17.41
CA THR A 434 10.09 1.47 -18.57
C THR A 434 10.55 2.83 -19.07
N GLU A 435 11.86 3.07 -19.03
CA GLU A 435 12.51 4.23 -19.64
C GLU A 435 13.44 3.72 -20.74
N SER A 436 13.23 4.19 -21.97
CA SER A 436 14.11 3.89 -23.10
C SER A 436 14.90 5.13 -23.51
N VAL A 437 16.16 4.93 -23.88
CA VAL A 437 16.99 5.97 -24.51
C VAL A 437 16.53 6.21 -25.96
N ASP A 438 15.94 5.17 -26.57
CA ASP A 438 15.31 5.27 -27.87
C ASP A 438 13.92 5.90 -27.76
N LEU A 439 13.35 6.30 -28.88
CA LEU A 439 12.01 6.92 -28.98
C LEU A 439 10.85 5.93 -28.71
N GLU A 440 11.14 4.83 -28.02
CA GLU A 440 10.16 3.81 -27.66
C GLU A 440 9.21 4.31 -26.56
N ASP A 441 8.04 3.68 -26.47
CA ASP A 441 6.97 4.11 -25.57
C ASP A 441 7.34 3.84 -24.11
N ASP A 442 7.81 4.86 -23.40
CA ASP A 442 7.86 4.86 -21.95
C ASP A 442 6.44 4.77 -21.38
N SER A 443 6.20 3.84 -20.47
CA SER A 443 4.90 3.77 -19.80
C SER A 443 4.99 3.16 -18.42
N CYS A 444 3.98 3.47 -17.62
CA CYS A 444 3.77 2.92 -16.29
C CYS A 444 2.27 2.64 -16.11
N THR A 445 1.89 1.63 -15.35
CA THR A 445 0.49 1.36 -15.02
C THR A 445 0.26 1.62 -13.54
N LEU A 446 -0.58 2.60 -13.23
CA LEU A 446 -1.03 2.88 -11.86
C LEU A 446 -2.26 2.02 -11.56
N LYS A 447 -2.24 1.30 -10.44
CA LYS A 447 -3.37 0.55 -9.90
C LYS A 447 -3.78 1.14 -8.56
N ILE A 448 -5.06 1.42 -8.39
CA ILE A 448 -5.60 2.04 -7.18
C ILE A 448 -7.05 1.58 -6.95
N ARG A 449 -7.45 1.41 -5.70
CA ARG A 449 -8.85 1.10 -5.38
C ARG A 449 -9.73 2.33 -5.63
N TRP A 450 -10.98 2.15 -6.04
CA TRP A 450 -11.97 3.21 -6.16
C TRP A 450 -12.46 3.65 -4.77
N TRP A 451 -12.66 4.96 -4.59
CA TRP A 451 -13.30 5.55 -3.41
C TRP A 451 -14.21 6.70 -3.82
N ASP A 452 -15.09 7.12 -2.91
CA ASP A 452 -15.98 8.26 -3.13
C ASP A 452 -15.19 9.58 -3.18
N GLY A 453 -15.42 10.41 -4.20
CA GLY A 453 -14.62 11.62 -4.45
C GLY A 453 -13.26 11.38 -5.14
N CYS A 454 -12.99 10.16 -5.64
CA CYS A 454 -11.76 9.87 -6.37
C CYS A 454 -11.65 10.66 -7.70
N PRO A 455 -10.43 10.85 -8.26
CA PRO A 455 -10.23 11.61 -9.50
C PRO A 455 -11.05 11.08 -10.69
N TRP A 456 -11.36 9.79 -10.70
CA TRP A 456 -12.00 9.11 -11.83
C TRP A 456 -13.53 9.11 -11.79
N GLU A 457 -14.16 9.66 -10.75
CA GLU A 457 -15.63 9.74 -10.65
C GLU A 457 -16.24 10.56 -11.81
N ASN A 458 -15.52 11.57 -12.29
CA ASN A 458 -15.93 12.47 -13.37
C ASN A 458 -15.17 12.27 -14.69
N TRP A 459 -14.45 11.15 -14.84
CA TRP A 459 -13.63 10.90 -16.02
C TRP A 459 -14.43 10.30 -17.18
N LEU A 460 -14.50 11.00 -18.32
CA LEU A 460 -14.95 10.42 -19.60
C LEU A 460 -13.75 10.24 -20.55
N PRO A 461 -13.70 9.16 -21.34
CA PRO A 461 -12.66 8.99 -22.34
C PRO A 461 -12.74 10.09 -23.41
N GLY A 462 -11.58 10.69 -23.73
CA GLY A 462 -11.43 11.66 -24.82
C GLY A 462 -11.47 13.13 -24.39
N LYS A 463 -11.37 14.04 -25.36
CA LYS A 463 -11.24 15.50 -25.12
C LYS A 463 -12.50 16.18 -24.54
N LEU A 464 -13.55 15.42 -24.23
CA LEU A 464 -14.84 15.95 -23.74
C LEU A 464 -14.92 16.07 -22.22
N ALA A 465 -14.08 15.36 -21.44
CA ALA A 465 -14.08 15.43 -19.97
C ALA A 465 -12.87 16.17 -19.38
N ALA A 466 -11.67 15.56 -19.42
CA ALA A 466 -10.47 16.15 -18.84
C ALA A 466 -9.19 15.58 -19.46
N THR A 467 -8.12 16.38 -19.51
CA THR A 467 -6.76 15.88 -19.75
C THR A 467 -6.06 15.68 -18.43
N GLY A 468 -5.44 14.51 -18.24
CA GLY A 468 -4.88 14.10 -16.96
C GLY A 468 -3.37 13.91 -17.00
N ARG A 469 -2.68 14.36 -15.96
CA ARG A 469 -1.24 14.15 -15.76
C ARG A 469 -1.04 13.45 -14.41
N LEU A 470 -0.13 12.49 -14.38
CA LEU A 470 0.35 11.87 -13.14
C LEU A 470 1.80 12.26 -12.93
N ARG A 471 2.14 12.63 -11.70
CA ARG A 471 3.53 12.71 -11.22
C ARG A 471 3.69 11.75 -10.05
N ILE A 472 4.56 10.77 -10.21
CA ILE A 472 4.98 9.87 -9.13
C ILE A 472 6.20 10.52 -8.48
N LYS A 473 6.13 10.71 -7.17
CA LYS A 473 7.20 11.21 -6.33
C LYS A 473 7.53 10.19 -5.25
N ARG A 474 8.72 10.30 -4.69
CA ARG A 474 9.15 9.53 -3.51
C ARG A 474 9.64 10.49 -2.45
N ALA A 475 9.44 10.14 -1.18
CA ALA A 475 10.03 10.87 -0.07
C ALA A 475 10.63 9.91 0.95
N ALA A 476 11.81 10.25 1.46
CA ALA A 476 12.41 9.50 2.57
C ALA A 476 11.61 9.74 3.85
N VAL A 477 11.34 8.67 4.58
CA VAL A 477 10.64 8.71 5.86
C VAL A 477 11.65 8.46 6.98
N ALA A 478 11.70 9.37 7.94
CA ALA A 478 12.62 9.32 9.07
C ALA A 478 12.11 8.36 10.16
N ALA A 479 12.96 8.13 11.17
CA ALA A 479 12.71 7.17 12.24
C ALA A 479 11.54 7.55 13.19
N ASP A 480 11.05 8.78 13.09
CA ASP A 480 9.93 9.33 13.87
C ASP A 480 8.63 9.40 13.04
N GLY A 481 8.63 8.86 11.81
CA GLY A 481 7.51 8.95 10.86
C GLY A 481 7.43 10.28 10.11
N SER A 482 8.35 11.23 10.36
CA SER A 482 8.38 12.48 9.59
C SER A 482 8.84 12.22 8.15
N VAL A 483 8.25 12.93 7.20
CA VAL A 483 8.50 12.74 5.77
C VAL A 483 9.33 13.90 5.23
N GLY A 484 10.39 13.55 4.50
CA GLY A 484 11.28 14.51 3.86
C GLY A 484 10.65 15.22 2.66
N ALA A 485 11.46 16.03 1.97
CA ALA A 485 11.03 16.70 0.75
C ALA A 485 10.76 15.67 -0.38
N PRO A 486 9.63 15.78 -1.10
CA PRO A 486 9.34 14.90 -2.24
C PRO A 486 10.32 15.10 -3.40
N GLU A 487 10.87 13.99 -3.91
CA GLU A 487 11.64 13.92 -5.15
C GLU A 487 10.76 13.41 -6.29
N SER A 488 10.80 14.05 -7.45
CA SER A 488 10.11 13.54 -8.64
C SER A 488 10.79 12.27 -9.13
N PHE A 489 10.02 11.20 -9.24
CA PHE A 489 10.48 9.91 -9.75
C PHE A 489 10.09 9.75 -11.22
N TRP A 490 8.81 9.96 -11.55
CA TRP A 490 8.29 9.76 -12.90
C TRP A 490 7.10 10.66 -13.20
N SER A 491 6.87 11.01 -14.47
CA SER A 491 5.65 11.74 -14.86
C SER A 491 5.16 11.38 -16.25
N GLY A 492 3.84 11.42 -16.45
CA GLY A 492 3.24 11.09 -17.74
C GLY A 492 1.78 11.53 -17.86
N ILE A 493 1.19 11.25 -19.03
CA ILE A 493 -0.20 11.58 -19.36
C ILE A 493 -1.09 10.36 -19.10
N LEU A 494 -2.18 10.56 -18.37
CA LEU A 494 -3.14 9.51 -18.05
C LEU A 494 -3.88 9.07 -19.31
N SER A 495 -3.97 7.75 -19.50
CA SER A 495 -4.86 7.16 -20.49
C SER A 495 -6.24 6.86 -19.87
N THR A 496 -7.08 6.12 -20.59
CA THR A 496 -8.42 5.77 -20.11
C THR A 496 -8.31 4.75 -18.96
N PRO A 497 -8.93 4.99 -17.79
CA PRO A 497 -8.95 4.05 -16.69
C PRO A 497 -9.72 2.79 -17.09
N GLN A 498 -9.15 1.63 -16.81
CA GLN A 498 -9.83 0.34 -16.87
C GLN A 498 -10.31 -0.02 -15.47
N ARG A 499 -11.59 -0.35 -15.34
CA ARG A 499 -12.20 -0.72 -14.06
C ARG A 499 -12.41 -2.23 -14.01
N GLU A 500 -11.84 -2.87 -13.01
CA GLU A 500 -12.05 -4.29 -12.71
C GLU A 500 -12.55 -4.40 -11.26
N GLY A 501 -13.87 -4.49 -11.11
CA GLY A 501 -14.53 -4.43 -9.79
C GLY A 501 -14.25 -3.10 -9.06
N PRO A 502 -13.74 -3.14 -7.82
CA PRO A 502 -13.34 -1.94 -7.09
C PRO A 502 -11.95 -1.43 -7.47
N MET A 503 -11.18 -2.13 -8.30
CA MET A 503 -9.83 -1.71 -8.70
C MET A 503 -9.85 -0.93 -10.02
N LEU A 504 -9.10 0.16 -10.06
CA LEU A 504 -8.85 0.97 -11.24
C LEU A 504 -7.40 0.75 -11.69
N SER A 505 -7.23 0.48 -12.98
CA SER A 505 -5.93 0.35 -13.64
C SER A 505 -5.82 1.44 -14.70
N VAL A 506 -4.84 2.31 -14.58
CA VAL A 506 -4.64 3.44 -15.49
C VAL A 506 -3.24 3.35 -16.09
N LYS A 507 -3.18 3.11 -17.40
CA LYS A 507 -1.91 3.23 -18.11
C LYS A 507 -1.57 4.71 -18.20
N VAL A 508 -0.32 5.05 -17.90
CA VAL A 508 0.21 6.39 -17.97
C VAL A 508 1.34 6.38 -18.99
N ALA A 509 1.18 7.20 -20.01
CA ALA A 509 2.10 7.26 -21.13
C ALA A 509 3.15 8.35 -20.87
N GLY A 510 4.43 8.01 -21.08
CA GLY A 510 5.53 8.94 -20.98
C GLY A 510 5.57 9.93 -22.14
N ALA A 511 6.57 10.81 -22.15
CA ALA A 511 6.69 11.86 -23.17
C ALA A 511 6.80 11.31 -24.60
N ASN A 512 7.46 10.15 -24.76
CA ASN A 512 7.68 9.51 -26.07
C ASN A 512 6.39 9.08 -26.78
N SER A 513 5.31 8.87 -26.02
CA SER A 513 3.99 8.53 -26.59
C SER A 513 3.41 9.59 -27.53
N MET A 514 3.91 10.83 -27.47
CA MET A 514 3.53 11.87 -28.43
C MET A 514 4.06 11.59 -29.84
N PHE A 515 5.15 10.85 -29.96
CA PHE A 515 5.80 10.51 -31.23
C PHE A 515 5.39 9.15 -31.79
N SER A 516 4.78 8.27 -30.99
CA SER A 516 4.37 6.93 -31.43
C SER A 516 3.08 6.89 -32.28
N ARG A 517 2.52 8.05 -32.63
CA ARG A 517 1.39 8.13 -33.57
C ARG A 517 1.78 7.60 -34.94
N ARG A 518 1.24 6.42 -35.28
CA ARG A 518 1.46 5.74 -36.57
C ARG A 518 0.74 6.36 -37.76
N THR A 519 -0.23 7.25 -37.55
CA THR A 519 -1.06 7.82 -38.63
C THR A 519 -1.12 9.36 -38.60
N PRO A 520 -1.13 10.03 -39.77
CA PRO A 520 -1.35 11.47 -39.88
C PRO A 520 -2.64 11.93 -39.21
N ARG A 521 -2.70 13.20 -38.77
CA ARG A 521 -3.92 13.82 -38.21
C ARG A 521 -5.04 14.01 -39.24
N ALA A 522 -4.68 14.08 -40.51
CA ALA A 522 -5.61 14.28 -41.61
C ALA A 522 -5.61 13.02 -42.49
N LEU A 523 -6.73 12.31 -42.50
CA LEU A 523 -7.03 11.30 -43.51
C LEU A 523 -7.93 11.95 -44.56
N MET A 524 -7.75 11.58 -45.83
CA MET A 524 -8.64 12.01 -46.89
C MET A 524 -9.90 11.15 -46.82
N GLU A 525 -10.88 11.62 -46.05
CA GLU A 525 -12.16 10.94 -45.80
C GLU A 525 -13.34 11.91 -46.00
N PRO A 526 -14.56 11.42 -46.29
CA PRO A 526 -15.72 12.30 -46.48
C PRO A 526 -16.09 13.13 -45.25
N VAL A 527 -15.74 12.65 -44.05
CA VAL A 527 -16.04 13.31 -42.78
C VAL A 527 -14.95 14.31 -42.38
N CYS A 528 -15.31 15.30 -41.57
CA CYS A 528 -14.37 16.27 -41.07
C CYS A 528 -13.43 15.67 -40.01
N TRP A 529 -12.11 15.74 -40.24
CA TRP A 529 -11.10 15.31 -39.25
C TRP A 529 -10.79 16.38 -38.20
N LYS A 530 -11.18 17.65 -38.44
CA LYS A 530 -10.90 18.77 -37.54
C LYS A 530 -11.68 18.66 -36.24
N GLN A 531 -11.10 19.16 -35.17
CA GLN A 531 -11.77 19.25 -33.87
C GLN A 531 -12.84 20.35 -33.88
N HIS A 532 -14.07 20.04 -33.45
CA HIS A 532 -15.25 20.90 -33.56
C HIS A 532 -15.03 22.34 -33.02
N TYR A 533 -14.57 22.49 -31.78
CA TYR A 533 -14.20 23.78 -31.18
C TYR A 533 -12.67 24.00 -31.14
N GLY A 534 -11.95 23.40 -32.09
CA GLY A 534 -10.50 23.51 -32.20
C GLY A 534 -10.07 24.69 -33.07
N VAL A 535 -8.81 25.08 -32.92
CA VAL A 535 -8.19 26.19 -33.68
C VAL A 535 -8.37 26.03 -35.20
N GLU A 536 -8.30 24.80 -35.72
CA GLU A 536 -8.42 24.52 -37.17
C GLU A 536 -9.86 24.62 -37.72
N CYS A 537 -10.86 24.45 -36.86
CA CYS A 537 -12.27 24.64 -37.21
C CYS A 537 -12.67 26.12 -37.12
N GLY A 538 -12.04 26.88 -36.21
CA GLY A 538 -12.29 28.31 -36.04
C GLY A 538 -13.62 28.66 -35.35
N LEU A 539 -14.39 27.64 -34.93
CA LEU A 539 -15.66 27.84 -34.24
C LEU A 539 -15.44 28.12 -32.75
N VAL A 540 -15.94 29.27 -32.28
CA VAL A 540 -15.70 29.76 -30.92
C VAL A 540 -16.73 29.18 -29.96
N LEU A 541 -16.30 28.37 -28.98
CA LEU A 541 -17.21 27.68 -28.05
C LEU A 541 -18.19 28.62 -27.32
N SER A 542 -17.73 29.79 -26.87
CA SER A 542 -18.55 30.72 -26.08
C SER A 542 -19.79 31.26 -26.82
N GLU A 543 -19.79 31.24 -28.16
CA GLU A 543 -20.93 31.68 -28.98
C GLU A 543 -21.99 30.58 -29.18
N TRP A 544 -21.68 29.35 -28.76
CA TRP A 544 -22.52 28.17 -28.97
C TRP A 544 -23.02 27.55 -27.65
N GLU A 545 -22.60 28.09 -26.51
CA GLU A 545 -23.07 27.68 -25.19
C GLU A 545 -24.46 28.29 -24.88
N HIS A 546 -25.37 27.45 -24.36
CA HIS A 546 -26.72 27.84 -23.97
C HIS A 546 -26.95 27.54 -22.50
N ASN A 547 -27.49 28.50 -21.74
CA ASN A 547 -28.04 28.23 -20.42
C ASN A 547 -29.44 27.65 -20.57
N ALA A 548 -29.75 26.62 -19.79
CA ALA A 548 -31.08 26.02 -19.74
C ALA A 548 -31.41 25.62 -18.30
N THR A 549 -32.68 25.71 -17.94
CA THR A 549 -33.18 25.32 -16.61
C THR A 549 -33.82 23.95 -16.67
N VAL A 550 -33.44 23.06 -15.76
CA VAL A 550 -33.98 21.70 -15.66
C VAL A 550 -35.40 21.73 -15.11
N THR A 551 -36.36 21.17 -15.85
CA THR A 551 -37.78 21.11 -15.47
C THR A 551 -38.24 19.73 -15.04
N ALA A 552 -37.62 18.66 -15.56
CA ALA A 552 -37.90 17.29 -15.14
C ALA A 552 -36.66 16.40 -15.35
N VAL A 553 -36.49 15.41 -14.47
CA VAL A 553 -35.42 14.41 -14.55
C VAL A 553 -36.04 13.02 -14.40
N ALA A 554 -35.82 12.16 -15.39
CA ALA A 554 -36.29 10.77 -15.40
C ALA A 554 -35.13 9.86 -15.83
N GLY A 555 -34.37 9.36 -14.85
CA GLY A 555 -33.18 8.57 -15.10
C GLY A 555 -32.12 9.35 -15.89
N LEU A 556 -31.82 8.92 -17.11
CA LEU A 556 -30.89 9.59 -18.04
C LEU A 556 -31.55 10.65 -18.92
N GLN A 557 -32.87 10.81 -18.84
CA GLN A 557 -33.59 11.84 -19.57
C GLN A 557 -33.75 13.09 -18.72
N VAL A 558 -33.29 14.22 -19.26
CA VAL A 558 -33.38 15.53 -18.60
C VAL A 558 -34.18 16.45 -19.52
N THR A 559 -35.33 16.92 -19.04
CA THR A 559 -36.12 17.93 -19.74
C THR A 559 -35.70 19.31 -19.27
N VAL A 560 -35.43 20.19 -20.22
CA VAL A 560 -34.96 21.55 -19.98
C VAL A 560 -35.87 22.56 -20.66
N ASN A 561 -35.94 23.76 -20.10
CA ASN A 561 -36.69 24.92 -20.61
C ASN A 561 -35.81 26.18 -20.46
N ALA A 562 -36.35 27.34 -20.83
CA ALA A 562 -35.69 28.64 -20.73
C ALA A 562 -34.32 28.67 -21.43
N LEU A 563 -34.23 28.03 -22.61
CA LEU A 563 -33.00 27.96 -23.38
C LEU A 563 -32.64 29.36 -23.92
N ALA A 564 -31.51 29.89 -23.45
CA ALA A 564 -30.96 31.16 -23.91
C ALA A 564 -29.46 31.02 -24.15
N ARG A 565 -28.90 31.76 -25.11
CA ARG A 565 -27.45 31.77 -25.29
C ARG A 565 -26.77 32.36 -24.05
N LYS A 566 -25.66 31.75 -23.65
CA LYS A 566 -24.92 32.14 -22.45
C LYS A 566 -24.26 33.51 -22.58
N ASP A 567 -23.90 33.91 -23.79
CA ASP A 567 -23.34 35.23 -24.10
C ASP A 567 -24.39 36.34 -24.27
N GLY A 568 -25.69 36.01 -24.13
CA GLY A 568 -26.79 36.95 -24.31
C GLY A 568 -27.15 37.25 -25.76
N GLY A 569 -26.56 36.55 -26.74
CA GLY A 569 -26.88 36.70 -28.16
C GLY A 569 -28.25 36.12 -28.55
N ALA A 570 -28.73 36.48 -29.76
CA ALA A 570 -29.91 35.85 -30.36
C ALA A 570 -29.64 34.38 -30.71
N THR A 571 -30.67 33.53 -30.60
CA THR A 571 -30.60 32.12 -30.99
C THR A 571 -30.27 31.98 -32.48
N HIS A 572 -29.52 30.91 -32.81
CA HIS A 572 -29.07 30.67 -34.18
C HIS A 572 -30.24 30.28 -35.11
N PRO A 573 -30.17 30.55 -36.42
CA PRO A 573 -31.18 30.09 -37.38
C PRO A 573 -31.38 28.56 -37.31
N GLY A 574 -32.63 28.10 -37.27
CA GLY A 574 -32.94 26.67 -37.13
C GLY A 574 -32.74 26.09 -35.73
N PHE A 575 -32.61 26.95 -34.71
CA PHE A 575 -32.35 26.52 -33.33
C PHE A 575 -33.29 25.41 -32.85
N ALA A 576 -32.69 24.40 -32.21
CA ALA A 576 -33.37 23.33 -31.50
C ALA A 576 -34.33 22.47 -32.33
N PHE A 577 -33.96 22.16 -33.59
CA PHE A 577 -34.55 21.01 -34.28
C PHE A 577 -34.12 19.69 -33.60
N GLN A 578 -34.75 18.57 -33.99
CA GLN A 578 -34.44 17.26 -33.42
C GLN A 578 -32.96 16.90 -33.55
N ASP A 579 -32.33 16.50 -32.44
CA ASP A 579 -30.91 16.18 -32.31
C ASP A 579 -29.96 17.38 -32.47
N TRP A 580 -30.45 18.61 -32.28
CA TRP A 580 -29.58 19.80 -32.22
C TRP A 580 -28.51 19.72 -31.14
N PHE A 581 -28.75 19.10 -29.99
CA PHE A 581 -27.71 18.98 -28.95
C PHE A 581 -26.95 17.66 -29.00
N ALA A 582 -27.36 16.71 -29.86
CA ALA A 582 -26.71 15.41 -29.98
C ALA A 582 -25.21 15.53 -30.31
N LEU A 583 -24.42 14.56 -29.80
CA LEU A 583 -22.95 14.51 -29.86
C LEU A 583 -22.26 15.71 -29.16
N GLY A 584 -23.04 16.52 -28.46
CA GLY A 584 -22.58 17.65 -27.67
C GLY A 584 -22.42 17.26 -26.21
N TRP A 585 -22.48 18.26 -25.34
CA TRP A 585 -22.43 18.01 -23.90
C TRP A 585 -23.39 18.92 -23.13
N ALA A 586 -23.84 18.40 -22.00
CA ALA A 586 -24.49 19.14 -20.94
C ALA A 586 -23.53 19.25 -19.76
N GLN A 587 -23.38 20.45 -19.20
CA GLN A 587 -22.51 20.74 -18.07
C GLN A 587 -23.31 21.33 -16.92
N ARG A 588 -23.08 20.79 -15.72
CA ARG A 588 -23.48 21.41 -14.47
C ARG A 588 -22.24 21.82 -13.71
N VAL A 589 -22.34 22.88 -12.90
CA VAL A 589 -21.36 23.14 -11.86
C VAL A 589 -21.89 22.52 -10.58
N ASP A 590 -21.17 21.56 -10.01
CA ASP A 590 -21.59 20.93 -8.75
C ASP A 590 -21.41 21.87 -7.55
N ALA A 591 -21.85 21.42 -6.35
CA ALA A 591 -21.80 22.22 -5.12
C ALA A 591 -20.38 22.66 -4.72
N SER A 592 -19.35 21.96 -5.20
CA SER A 592 -17.93 22.28 -5.00
C SER A 592 -17.34 23.16 -6.10
N GLY A 593 -18.16 23.66 -7.02
CA GLY A 593 -17.69 24.49 -8.14
C GLY A 593 -17.10 23.71 -9.31
N ARG A 594 -17.26 22.38 -9.36
CA ARG A 594 -16.65 21.50 -10.38
C ARG A 594 -17.54 21.39 -11.61
N PRO A 595 -17.02 21.59 -12.84
CA PRO A 595 -17.78 21.36 -14.05
C PRO A 595 -17.95 19.85 -14.30
N VAL A 596 -19.16 19.35 -14.10
CA VAL A 596 -19.55 17.97 -14.42
C VAL A 596 -20.18 17.96 -15.80
N ARG A 597 -19.62 17.18 -16.74
CA ARG A 597 -20.16 17.05 -18.11
C ARG A 597 -20.77 15.68 -18.36
N ALA A 598 -21.87 15.66 -19.12
CA ALA A 598 -22.46 14.46 -19.68
C ALA A 598 -22.60 14.64 -21.19
N GLU A 599 -22.30 13.59 -21.96
CA GLU A 599 -22.58 13.59 -23.39
C GLU A 599 -24.08 13.60 -23.64
N VAL A 600 -24.50 14.32 -24.68
CA VAL A 600 -25.89 14.30 -25.15
C VAL A 600 -25.97 13.31 -26.30
N ILE A 601 -26.65 12.17 -26.09
CA ILE A 601 -26.83 11.13 -27.10
C ILE A 601 -27.87 11.58 -28.14
N ALA A 602 -28.98 12.11 -27.65
CA ALA A 602 -30.10 12.57 -28.47
C ALA A 602 -30.79 13.75 -27.81
N SER A 603 -31.47 14.58 -28.61
CA SER A 603 -32.29 15.68 -28.09
C SER A 603 -33.58 15.79 -28.89
N THR A 604 -34.73 15.97 -28.25
CA THR A 604 -35.97 16.24 -29.00
C THR A 604 -35.92 17.61 -29.67
N GLY A 605 -36.78 17.83 -30.67
CA GLY A 605 -37.03 19.19 -31.15
C GLY A 605 -37.71 20.04 -30.07
N LEU A 606 -37.58 21.35 -30.17
CA LEU A 606 -38.24 22.31 -29.28
C LEU A 606 -39.76 22.18 -29.40
N ALA A 607 -40.41 21.72 -28.34
CA ALA A 607 -41.87 21.59 -28.25
C ALA A 607 -42.36 22.24 -26.94
N GLY A 608 -43.29 23.19 -27.05
CA GLY A 608 -43.82 23.90 -25.87
C GLY A 608 -42.76 24.67 -25.07
N GLY A 609 -41.67 25.11 -25.71
CA GLY A 609 -40.52 25.77 -25.06
C GLY A 609 -39.52 24.82 -24.40
N SER A 610 -39.80 23.52 -24.39
CA SER A 610 -38.96 22.51 -23.74
C SER A 610 -38.26 21.58 -24.73
N ILE A 611 -37.13 21.02 -24.29
CA ILE A 611 -36.38 19.98 -24.99
C ILE A 611 -36.09 18.87 -23.99
N THR A 612 -36.24 17.62 -24.41
CA THR A 612 -35.78 16.46 -23.63
C THR A 612 -34.44 15.98 -24.19
N LEU A 613 -33.43 15.98 -23.32
CA LEU A 613 -32.09 15.47 -23.58
C LEU A 613 -31.98 14.04 -23.08
N THR A 614 -31.45 13.15 -23.91
CA THR A 614 -31.00 11.82 -23.47
C THR A 614 -29.51 11.88 -23.25
N LEU A 615 -29.08 11.76 -21.99
CA LEU A 615 -27.67 11.85 -21.61
C LEU A 615 -27.03 10.45 -21.58
N GLY A 616 -25.73 10.38 -21.87
CA GLY A 616 -24.98 9.13 -21.74
C GLY A 616 -24.73 8.71 -20.28
N ARG A 617 -24.84 9.66 -19.34
CA ARG A 617 -24.79 9.41 -17.89
C ARG A 617 -25.63 10.44 -17.13
N SER A 618 -25.96 10.11 -15.89
CA SER A 618 -26.63 11.07 -15.00
C SER A 618 -25.72 12.27 -14.75
N LEU A 619 -26.28 13.47 -14.89
CA LEU A 619 -25.62 14.74 -14.54
C LEU A 619 -25.79 15.10 -13.05
N GLY A 620 -26.60 14.32 -12.32
CA GLY A 620 -26.94 14.56 -10.92
C GLY A 620 -27.74 15.85 -10.68
N CYS A 621 -28.32 16.44 -11.73
CA CYS A 621 -29.08 17.69 -11.65
C CYS A 621 -30.44 17.48 -10.98
N ALA A 622 -30.87 18.47 -10.21
CA ALA A 622 -32.22 18.56 -9.66
C ALA A 622 -33.11 19.46 -10.53
N VAL A 623 -34.44 19.34 -10.34
CA VAL A 623 -35.39 20.28 -10.95
C VAL A 623 -35.11 21.70 -10.41
N GLY A 624 -34.96 22.66 -11.32
CA GLY A 624 -34.56 24.04 -11.02
C GLY A 624 -33.08 24.35 -11.23
N ASP A 625 -32.21 23.34 -11.39
CA ASP A 625 -30.80 23.56 -11.68
C ASP A 625 -30.62 24.25 -13.05
N VAL A 626 -29.66 25.16 -13.13
CA VAL A 626 -29.22 25.76 -14.40
C VAL A 626 -28.02 24.96 -14.94
N ILE A 627 -28.13 24.49 -16.17
CA ILE A 627 -27.09 23.75 -16.87
C ILE A 627 -26.66 24.49 -18.14
N VAL A 628 -25.43 24.25 -18.57
CA VAL A 628 -24.88 24.76 -19.82
C VAL A 628 -24.91 23.66 -20.87
N LEU A 629 -25.45 23.94 -22.04
CA LEU A 629 -25.54 23.02 -23.17
C LEU A 629 -24.69 23.54 -24.32
N ALA A 630 -23.87 22.66 -24.88
CA ALA A 630 -23.13 22.92 -26.10
C ALA A 630 -23.51 21.90 -27.19
N PRO A 631 -23.84 22.34 -28.42
CA PRO A 631 -24.19 21.44 -29.50
C PRO A 631 -23.01 20.58 -29.98
N GLY A 632 -23.29 19.33 -30.39
CA GLY A 632 -22.29 18.46 -31.03
C GLY A 632 -22.18 18.63 -32.54
N CYS A 633 -21.12 18.06 -33.12
CA CYS A 633 -20.93 18.00 -34.56
C CYS A 633 -20.71 16.53 -34.97
N ASP A 634 -21.53 16.05 -35.90
CA ASP A 634 -21.43 14.70 -36.48
C ASP A 634 -20.33 14.59 -37.54
N ARG A 635 -19.60 15.70 -37.79
CA ARG A 635 -18.53 15.86 -38.77
C ARG A 635 -18.98 15.70 -40.23
N SER A 636 -20.29 15.74 -40.49
CA SER A 636 -20.83 15.72 -41.85
C SER A 636 -20.69 17.09 -42.52
N HIS A 637 -20.67 17.06 -43.85
CA HIS A 637 -20.71 18.28 -44.66
C HIS A 637 -21.99 19.09 -44.38
N ASP A 638 -23.13 18.41 -44.29
CA ASP A 638 -24.45 19.03 -44.14
C ASP A 638 -24.60 19.78 -42.82
N THR A 639 -24.12 19.22 -41.71
CA THR A 639 -24.15 19.88 -40.39
C THR A 639 -23.22 21.09 -40.31
N CYS A 640 -22.12 21.08 -41.07
CA CYS A 640 -21.21 22.22 -41.17
C CYS A 640 -21.81 23.38 -41.98
N TYR A 641 -22.70 23.06 -42.92
CA TYR A 641 -23.39 24.03 -43.76
C TYR A 641 -24.44 24.85 -42.99
N VAL A 642 -24.91 25.94 -43.62
CA VAL A 642 -25.97 26.78 -43.05
C VAL A 642 -27.29 26.02 -42.98
N TYR A 643 -28.08 26.31 -41.95
CA TYR A 643 -29.44 25.80 -41.83
C TYR A 643 -30.35 26.41 -42.92
N ASP A 644 -31.08 25.55 -43.64
CA ASP A 644 -32.14 25.93 -44.56
C ASP A 644 -33.31 24.95 -44.40
N ALA A 645 -34.49 25.44 -44.05
CA ALA A 645 -35.64 24.56 -43.74
C ALA A 645 -36.08 23.66 -44.90
N THR A 646 -35.75 24.01 -46.15
CA THR A 646 -36.15 23.28 -47.37
C THR A 646 -35.00 22.43 -47.92
N ASN A 647 -33.80 23.01 -48.00
CA ASN A 647 -32.66 22.43 -48.72
C ASN A 647 -31.66 21.72 -47.79
N ASN A 648 -31.55 22.17 -46.53
CA ASN A 648 -30.65 21.58 -45.54
C ASN A 648 -31.20 21.73 -44.11
N PRO A 649 -32.23 20.94 -43.74
CA PRO A 649 -32.85 21.02 -42.42
C PRO A 649 -31.93 20.51 -41.30
N ARG A 650 -30.74 19.99 -41.63
CA ARG A 650 -29.71 19.51 -40.70
C ARG A 650 -28.52 20.46 -40.56
N GLY A 651 -28.52 21.57 -41.31
CA GLY A 651 -27.49 22.60 -41.21
C GLY A 651 -27.48 23.25 -39.84
N LYS A 652 -26.29 23.61 -39.35
CA LYS A 652 -26.15 24.00 -37.94
C LYS A 652 -25.11 25.09 -37.70
N PHE A 653 -23.88 24.89 -38.18
CA PHE A 653 -22.74 25.72 -37.76
C PHE A 653 -22.40 26.87 -38.69
N ASN A 654 -22.92 26.87 -39.94
CA ASN A 654 -22.59 27.86 -40.96
C ASN A 654 -21.07 28.11 -41.08
N ASN A 655 -20.27 27.04 -41.03
CA ASN A 655 -18.81 27.09 -41.00
C ASN A 655 -18.19 26.21 -42.09
N LEU A 656 -18.88 26.07 -43.23
CA LEU A 656 -18.45 25.20 -44.32
C LEU A 656 -17.05 25.55 -44.83
N ASN A 657 -16.68 26.83 -44.87
CA ASN A 657 -15.36 27.27 -45.34
C ASN A 657 -14.21 26.64 -44.54
N SER A 658 -14.47 26.22 -43.29
CA SER A 658 -13.50 25.57 -42.42
C SER A 658 -13.64 24.05 -42.41
N PHE A 659 -14.48 23.45 -43.26
CA PHE A 659 -14.65 22.00 -43.34
C PHE A 659 -13.35 21.31 -43.76
N GLY A 660 -12.92 20.32 -42.98
CA GLY A 660 -11.67 19.60 -43.22
C GLY A 660 -11.81 18.30 -44.01
N GLY A 661 -13.04 17.84 -44.27
CA GLY A 661 -13.32 16.58 -44.97
C GLY A 661 -13.35 16.72 -46.49
N SER A 662 -13.37 15.59 -47.18
CA SER A 662 -13.44 15.47 -48.63
C SER A 662 -14.79 14.88 -49.07
N HIS A 663 -15.88 15.64 -48.95
CA HIS A 663 -17.25 15.14 -49.12
C HIS A 663 -17.53 14.59 -50.54
N GLU A 664 -16.87 15.12 -51.57
CA GLU A 664 -16.99 14.63 -52.96
C GLU A 664 -16.08 13.44 -53.26
N MET A 665 -15.37 12.89 -52.27
CA MET A 665 -14.47 11.76 -52.50
C MET A 665 -15.28 10.55 -53.02
N PRO A 666 -14.94 10.02 -54.20
CA PRO A 666 -15.69 8.91 -54.76
C PRO A 666 -15.53 7.67 -53.88
N ALA A 667 -16.65 6.97 -53.62
CA ALA A 667 -16.69 5.78 -52.77
C ALA A 667 -15.85 4.59 -53.29
N VAL A 668 -15.42 4.65 -54.55
CA VAL A 668 -14.59 3.63 -55.21
C VAL A 668 -13.60 4.35 -56.12
N SER A 669 -12.40 3.79 -56.31
CA SER A 669 -11.39 4.36 -57.22
C SER A 669 -12.02 4.63 -58.59
N PRO A 670 -12.05 5.90 -59.07
CA PRO A 670 -12.66 6.24 -60.35
C PRO A 670 -11.92 5.60 -61.54
N ASN A 671 -10.71 5.07 -61.31
CA ASN A 671 -9.83 4.51 -62.33
C ASN A 671 -10.32 3.17 -62.93
N PHE A 672 -11.40 2.55 -62.40
CA PHE A 672 -11.88 1.24 -62.88
C PHE A 672 -13.33 1.23 -63.43
N LYS A 673 -13.98 2.38 -63.58
CA LYS A 673 -15.30 2.43 -64.26
C LYS A 673 -15.11 2.84 -65.71
N VAL A 674 -15.24 1.86 -66.62
CA VAL A 674 -15.45 2.15 -68.04
C VAL A 674 -16.77 2.93 -68.16
N PRO A 675 -16.80 4.10 -68.84
CA PRO A 675 -18.02 4.86 -69.03
C PRO A 675 -19.06 3.99 -69.76
N ASN A 676 -20.15 3.65 -69.08
CA ASN A 676 -21.26 2.95 -69.72
C ASN A 676 -22.04 3.98 -70.55
N THR A 677 -22.07 3.82 -71.87
CA THR A 677 -22.73 4.73 -72.81
C THR A 677 -24.25 4.55 -72.86
N SER A 678 -24.84 3.69 -72.02
CA SER A 678 -26.29 3.51 -71.95
C SER A 678 -26.89 4.24 -70.74
N PRO A 679 -27.89 5.14 -70.91
CA PRO A 679 -28.58 5.80 -69.80
C PRO A 679 -29.63 4.91 -69.10
N ASN A 680 -29.69 3.60 -69.40
CA ASN A 680 -30.68 2.71 -68.80
C ASN A 680 -30.19 2.14 -67.45
N SER A 681 -30.79 2.63 -66.37
CA SER A 681 -30.60 2.22 -64.97
C SER A 681 -31.21 0.85 -64.61
N ALA A 682 -31.48 -0.01 -65.60
CA ALA A 682 -32.10 -1.31 -65.38
C ALA A 682 -31.05 -2.44 -65.45
N LYS A 683 -30.26 -2.56 -64.37
CA LYS A 683 -29.72 -3.82 -63.83
C LYS A 683 -28.93 -3.47 -62.56
N LYS A 684 -29.58 -3.62 -61.42
CA LYS A 684 -28.94 -3.74 -60.11
C LYS A 684 -28.33 -5.12 -59.98
#